data_AF-A0A534BXB0-F1
#
_entry.id   AF-A0A534BXB0-F1
#
_cell.length_a   1.000
_cell.length_b   1.000
_cell.length_c   1.000
_cell.angle_alpha   90.00
_cell.angle_beta   90.00
_cell.angle_gamma   90.00
#
_symmetry.space_group_name_H-M   'P 1'
#
loop_
_entity.id
_entity.type
_entity.pdbx_description
1 polymer ?
#
loop_
_entity_poly.entity_id
_entity_poly.type
_entity_poly.pdbx_seq_one_letter_code
_entity_poly.pdbx_strand_id
1 'polypeptide(L)'
;MTRTPSAWIVLKFGGTSVSTLANWTNIARVAAERRSAGARVLIVHSAISGITDRLERVLDVPEPEAQKEQLRAIEERHRALAGELGVPLGDDVERQLEELREMAAGVARSTEVTDRTRARVLATGELMGTQIGARFLRSRGLEVAWADARTLLRAEERPSASAKASALSATCGFAPDSALERRLASLAPAIVTQGFIASDEEGHTVLLGRGGSDTSAAYLAAKLRAQRLEIWTDVPGMFSANPRATPSARLLRALHYDEAQEIATSGAKVLHPRCILPARQYGIPVHVYATQAPDLEGTVLSAESGIGGAQLKAVCSKKGITLISMESPGMWHQVGFLADAFRVFKDHGLSVDLVSTSETNVTVSLDPAANTLDNAQVAALTADLSRLCRVQVIGPCASVSLVGRNIRAILHQLGGAFEFFEEQKIHLVSQAANDLNFTFVVDEDQGDRLVEQLHELLIRPVPGDKVLGPTWQQLFSRPHDRAGGASLPWWRAKRAELLGALGDRDAAFVYDLDAVQGAARALRGLAALSRVHYSIKANPHPELLRTLRAAGVEFECVSRGEVERVLTLFPDLEPARILYTPNFAPRAEYAWALERGVRVTVDNTYALESWPELFASHDIFVRVDTGVGRGHHTHVRTAGTRSKFGVPIAELPDCARLAREARARIVGLEAHVGSGIFDVTSWEHTARLLAAAARAFRELEVIDVGGGLGVPEHPDQPGVDLARLDALLSAVRAEYPHLEIWLEPGRYLVAAAGVLLARVTQLKAKGGVRFVGVATGMNSLVRPALYGAYHEIVNLSRADEPATELVNVVGPICESADVLGHDRLLPPTREGDVLLVANAGAYGHAMSSEYNLRPAAVELFI
;
A
#
# COMPACT_ATOMS: atom_id res chain seq x y z
N MET A 1 -13.08 40.07 2.74
CA MET A 1 -13.99 40.30 3.88
C MET A 1 -13.88 39.13 4.84
N THR A 2 -13.14 39.29 5.93
CA THR A 2 -13.01 38.30 7.02
C THR A 2 -14.37 38.16 7.72
N ARG A 3 -15.11 37.10 7.41
CA ARG A 3 -16.42 36.81 8.01
C ARG A 3 -16.22 36.02 9.29
N THR A 4 -16.78 36.50 10.39
CA THR A 4 -16.84 35.77 11.66
C THR A 4 -17.67 34.49 11.46
N PRO A 5 -17.12 33.29 11.69
CA PRO A 5 -17.88 32.05 11.59
C PRO A 5 -19.01 32.01 12.64
N SER A 6 -20.10 31.31 12.33
CA SER A 6 -21.22 31.15 13.27
C SER A 6 -20.85 30.21 14.42
N ALA A 7 -21.75 29.98 15.38
CA ALA A 7 -21.53 29.01 16.45
C ALA A 7 -21.70 27.54 15.99
N TRP A 8 -22.04 27.28 14.72
CA TRP A 8 -22.44 25.95 14.26
C TRP A 8 -21.25 25.05 13.90
N ILE A 9 -21.32 23.79 14.31
CA ILE A 9 -20.51 22.68 13.79
C ILE A 9 -21.47 21.68 13.15
N VAL A 10 -21.21 21.30 11.91
CA VAL A 10 -22.00 20.27 11.21
C VAL A 10 -21.29 18.93 11.32
N LEU A 11 -21.97 17.91 11.81
CA LEU A 11 -21.46 16.54 11.95
C LEU A 11 -22.21 15.65 10.98
N LYS A 12 -21.51 15.01 10.04
CA LYS A 12 -22.09 14.03 9.13
C LYS A 12 -21.71 12.63 9.56
N PHE A 13 -22.68 11.72 9.70
CA PHE A 13 -22.43 10.29 9.93
C PHE A 13 -22.90 9.43 8.76
N GLY A 14 -22.07 8.49 8.31
CA GLY A 14 -22.45 7.50 7.29
C GLY A 14 -23.38 6.40 7.82
N GLY A 15 -23.93 5.57 6.92
CA GLY A 15 -24.89 4.54 7.29
C GLY A 15 -24.35 3.50 8.28
N THR A 16 -23.08 3.10 8.13
CA THR A 16 -22.37 2.22 9.09
C THR A 16 -22.22 2.86 10.46
N SER A 17 -22.01 4.18 10.50
CA SER A 17 -21.84 4.95 11.75
C SER A 17 -23.14 5.06 12.55
N VAL A 18 -24.31 4.97 11.92
CA VAL A 18 -25.61 5.08 12.63
C VAL A 18 -26.32 3.73 12.84
N SER A 19 -25.59 2.63 12.67
CA SER A 19 -26.16 1.28 12.65
C SER A 19 -26.09 0.51 13.97
N THR A 20 -25.36 0.99 14.98
CA THR A 20 -25.14 0.22 16.22
C THR A 20 -25.21 1.11 17.46
N LEU A 21 -25.57 0.53 18.61
CA LEU A 21 -25.56 1.22 19.90
C LEU A 21 -24.17 1.79 20.26
N ALA A 22 -23.10 1.06 19.99
CA ALA A 22 -21.73 1.50 20.28
C ALA A 22 -21.40 2.81 19.54
N ASN A 23 -21.72 2.87 18.25
CA ASN A 23 -21.49 4.07 17.47
C ASN A 23 -22.42 5.22 17.89
N TRP A 24 -23.69 4.95 18.17
CA TRP A 24 -24.60 5.98 18.70
C TRP A 24 -24.16 6.55 20.04
N THR A 25 -23.55 5.72 20.90
CA THR A 25 -22.93 6.18 22.15
C THR A 25 -21.78 7.13 21.87
N ASN A 26 -20.93 6.83 20.88
CA ASN A 26 -19.88 7.75 20.43
C ASN A 26 -20.45 9.04 19.82
N ILE A 27 -21.52 8.96 19.01
CA ILE A 27 -22.21 10.13 18.44
C ILE A 27 -22.72 11.04 19.55
N ALA A 28 -23.36 10.47 20.59
CA ALA A 28 -23.85 11.24 21.73
C ALA A 28 -22.70 11.93 22.49
N ARG A 29 -21.59 11.23 22.70
CA ARG A 29 -20.38 11.78 23.35
C ARG A 29 -19.80 12.94 22.54
N VAL A 30 -19.56 12.75 21.25
CA VAL A 30 -19.02 13.78 20.35
C VAL A 30 -19.95 15.00 20.33
N ALA A 31 -21.26 14.80 20.18
CA ALA A 31 -22.22 15.90 20.19
C ALA A 31 -22.20 16.67 21.52
N ALA A 32 -22.14 15.96 22.66
CA ALA A 32 -22.03 16.57 23.99
C ALA A 32 -20.74 17.37 24.17
N GLU A 33 -19.60 16.85 23.71
CA GLU A 33 -18.31 17.53 23.77
C GLU A 33 -18.32 18.84 22.99
N ARG A 34 -18.80 18.83 21.74
CA ARG A 34 -18.90 20.06 20.93
C ARG A 34 -19.85 21.08 21.58
N ARG A 35 -20.95 20.61 22.17
CA ARG A 35 -21.89 21.44 22.94
C ARG A 35 -21.24 22.08 24.17
N SER A 36 -20.45 21.30 24.92
CA SER A 36 -19.74 21.80 26.11
C SER A 36 -18.68 22.85 25.77
N ALA A 37 -18.11 22.78 24.56
CA ALA A 37 -17.21 23.79 24.01
C ALA A 37 -17.92 25.05 23.48
N GLY A 38 -19.24 25.18 23.69
CA GLY A 38 -20.03 26.36 23.31
C GLY A 38 -20.58 26.36 21.88
N ALA A 39 -20.34 25.30 21.09
CA ALA A 39 -20.86 25.20 19.73
C ALA A 39 -22.33 24.75 19.69
N ARG A 40 -23.06 25.14 18.66
CA ARG A 40 -24.33 24.51 18.25
C ARG A 40 -24.03 23.38 17.29
N VAL A 41 -24.79 22.29 17.35
CA VAL A 41 -24.46 21.07 16.59
C VAL A 41 -25.59 20.74 15.63
N LEU A 42 -25.27 20.59 14.34
CA LEU A 42 -26.19 20.03 13.34
C LEU A 42 -25.68 18.65 12.92
N ILE A 43 -26.41 17.61 13.29
CA ILE A 43 -26.14 16.22 12.94
C ILE A 43 -26.90 15.90 11.66
N VAL A 44 -26.16 15.62 10.60
CA VAL A 44 -26.65 15.08 9.33
C VAL A 44 -26.26 13.61 9.33
N HIS A 45 -27.15 12.69 9.01
CA HIS A 45 -26.69 11.32 8.78
C HIS A 45 -27.45 10.63 7.68
N SER A 46 -26.83 9.57 7.15
CA SER A 46 -27.40 8.68 6.15
C SER A 46 -28.42 7.72 6.76
N ALA A 47 -29.16 7.01 5.90
CA ALA A 47 -29.96 5.86 6.27
C ALA A 47 -29.09 4.76 6.92
N ILE A 48 -29.71 3.91 7.74
CA ILE A 48 -29.04 2.75 8.37
C ILE A 48 -28.40 1.88 7.28
N SER A 49 -27.23 1.31 7.57
CA SER A 49 -26.46 0.50 6.61
C SER A 49 -27.33 -0.59 5.95
N GLY A 50 -27.32 -0.61 4.62
CA GLY A 50 -28.08 -1.57 3.80
C GLY A 50 -29.55 -1.22 3.55
N ILE A 51 -30.11 -0.18 4.17
CA ILE A 51 -31.52 0.21 3.95
C ILE A 51 -31.74 0.79 2.56
N THR A 52 -30.88 1.71 2.10
CA THR A 52 -31.01 2.31 0.76
C THR A 52 -31.01 1.25 -0.35
N ASP A 53 -30.09 0.30 -0.31
CA ASP A 53 -30.02 -0.79 -1.30
C ASP A 53 -31.28 -1.67 -1.28
N ARG A 54 -31.86 -1.91 -0.09
CA ARG A 54 -33.11 -2.66 0.03
C ARG A 54 -34.28 -1.87 -0.52
N LEU A 55 -34.33 -0.57 -0.28
CA LEU A 55 -35.34 0.32 -0.85
C LEU A 55 -35.24 0.39 -2.39
N GLU A 56 -34.04 0.34 -2.96
CA GLU A 56 -33.86 0.18 -4.41
C GLU A 56 -34.41 -1.16 -4.90
N ARG A 57 -34.10 -2.27 -4.21
CA ARG A 57 -34.64 -3.60 -4.56
C ARG A 57 -36.17 -3.66 -4.46
N VAL A 58 -36.80 -2.95 -3.53
CA VAL A 58 -38.27 -2.85 -3.45
C VAL A 58 -38.87 -2.28 -4.73
N LEU A 59 -38.13 -1.43 -5.45
CA LEU A 59 -38.57 -0.81 -6.70
C LEU A 59 -38.23 -1.65 -7.94
N ASP A 60 -37.17 -2.45 -7.89
CA ASP A 60 -36.66 -3.21 -9.03
C ASP A 60 -37.20 -4.65 -9.11
N VAL A 61 -37.77 -5.17 -8.01
CA VAL A 61 -38.29 -6.55 -7.94
C VAL A 61 -39.75 -6.62 -8.43
N PRO A 62 -40.05 -7.42 -9.48
CA PRO A 62 -41.42 -7.55 -10.01
C PRO A 62 -42.29 -8.52 -9.19
N GLU A 63 -41.68 -9.39 -8.38
CA GLU A 63 -42.39 -10.41 -7.61
C GLU A 63 -42.91 -9.87 -6.26
N PRO A 64 -44.24 -9.94 -6.00
CA PRO A 64 -44.83 -9.39 -4.79
C PRO A 64 -44.29 -9.99 -3.48
N GLU A 65 -43.93 -11.28 -3.45
CA GLU A 65 -43.40 -11.92 -2.25
C GLU A 65 -41.97 -11.47 -1.95
N ALA A 66 -41.12 -11.35 -2.96
CA ALA A 66 -39.77 -10.81 -2.79
C ALA A 66 -39.78 -9.32 -2.39
N GLN A 67 -40.76 -8.54 -2.86
CA GLN A 67 -40.96 -7.15 -2.42
C GLN A 67 -41.37 -7.09 -0.93
N LYS A 68 -42.32 -7.93 -0.49
CA LYS A 68 -42.73 -8.05 0.93
C LYS A 68 -41.56 -8.42 1.83
N GLU A 69 -40.70 -9.32 1.39
CA GLU A 69 -39.52 -9.73 2.15
C GLU A 69 -38.53 -8.58 2.36
N GLN A 70 -38.27 -7.77 1.33
CA GLN A 70 -37.44 -6.57 1.50
C GLN A 70 -38.07 -5.56 2.46
N LEU A 71 -39.39 -5.35 2.40
CA LEU A 71 -40.11 -4.46 3.32
C LEU A 71 -40.02 -4.95 4.77
N ARG A 72 -40.21 -6.26 5.02
CA ARG A 72 -40.04 -6.85 6.35
C ARG A 72 -38.63 -6.65 6.88
N ALA A 73 -37.61 -6.92 6.07
CA ALA A 73 -36.22 -6.74 6.47
C ALA A 73 -35.89 -5.26 6.80
N ILE A 74 -36.48 -4.31 6.08
CA ILE A 74 -36.36 -2.87 6.38
C ILE A 74 -36.98 -2.57 7.74
N GLU A 75 -38.21 -3.01 7.98
CA GLU A 75 -38.94 -2.79 9.24
C GLU A 75 -38.21 -3.41 10.44
N GLU A 76 -37.86 -4.70 10.34
CA GLU A 76 -37.13 -5.43 11.38
C GLU A 76 -35.82 -4.74 11.74
N ARG A 77 -35.09 -4.22 10.75
CA ARG A 77 -33.83 -3.52 11.01
C ARG A 77 -34.02 -2.24 11.80
N HIS A 78 -35.07 -1.46 11.51
CA HIS A 78 -35.38 -0.23 12.26
C HIS A 78 -35.89 -0.55 13.67
N ARG A 79 -36.75 -1.56 13.82
CA ARG A 79 -37.23 -2.03 15.13
C ARG A 79 -36.09 -2.56 16.00
N ALA A 80 -35.19 -3.35 15.41
CA ALA A 80 -34.00 -3.87 16.10
C ALA A 80 -33.09 -2.74 16.59
N LEU A 81 -32.79 -1.75 15.74
CA LEU A 81 -31.97 -0.60 16.15
C LEU A 81 -32.65 0.19 17.28
N ALA A 82 -33.96 0.48 17.17
CA ALA A 82 -34.69 1.19 18.23
C ALA A 82 -34.63 0.41 19.57
N GLY A 83 -34.79 -0.92 19.51
CA GLY A 83 -34.65 -1.82 20.65
C GLY A 83 -33.26 -1.81 21.26
N GLU A 84 -32.20 -1.93 20.45
CA GLU A 84 -30.79 -1.83 20.90
C GLU A 84 -30.49 -0.48 21.56
N LEU A 85 -31.06 0.61 21.02
CA LEU A 85 -30.90 1.96 21.55
C LEU A 85 -31.75 2.23 22.80
N GLY A 86 -32.67 1.33 23.15
CA GLY A 86 -33.58 1.49 24.29
C GLY A 86 -34.59 2.61 24.11
N VAL A 87 -34.98 2.93 22.87
CA VAL A 87 -35.95 3.98 22.55
C VAL A 87 -37.16 3.41 21.79
N PRO A 88 -38.36 3.98 21.96
CA PRO A 88 -39.51 3.56 21.17
C PRO A 88 -39.31 3.93 19.69
N LEU A 89 -39.86 3.11 18.79
CA LEU A 89 -39.86 3.40 17.35
C LEU A 89 -40.59 4.73 17.06
N GLY A 90 -41.74 4.93 17.71
CA GLY A 90 -42.54 6.16 17.68
C GLY A 90 -43.46 6.28 16.46
N ASP A 91 -44.57 6.98 16.65
CA ASP A 91 -45.67 7.09 15.67
C ASP A 91 -45.22 7.64 14.31
N ASP A 92 -44.26 8.56 14.30
CA ASP A 92 -43.73 9.12 13.05
C ASP A 92 -43.04 8.08 12.17
N VAL A 93 -42.33 7.12 12.78
CA VAL A 93 -41.62 6.05 12.05
C VAL A 93 -42.62 4.97 11.62
N GLU A 94 -43.59 4.64 12.46
CA GLU A 94 -44.70 3.75 12.09
C GLU A 94 -45.45 4.29 10.87
N ARG A 95 -45.77 5.60 10.85
CA ARG A 95 -46.38 6.27 9.69
C ARG A 95 -45.51 6.19 8.44
N GLN A 96 -44.20 6.38 8.55
CA GLN A 96 -43.28 6.23 7.41
C GLN A 96 -43.21 4.80 6.87
N LEU A 97 -43.27 3.79 7.75
CA LEU A 97 -43.35 2.39 7.35
C LEU A 97 -44.67 2.08 6.64
N GLU A 98 -45.78 2.64 7.10
CA GLU A 98 -47.09 2.51 6.45
C GLU A 98 -47.09 3.16 5.05
N GLU A 99 -46.63 4.41 4.94
CA GLU A 99 -46.48 5.11 3.66
C GLU A 99 -45.57 4.33 2.69
N LEU A 100 -44.49 3.71 3.20
CA LEU A 100 -43.60 2.88 2.40
C LEU A 100 -44.32 1.63 1.85
N ARG A 101 -45.13 0.95 2.67
CA ARG A 101 -45.93 -0.20 2.23
C ARG A 101 -46.95 0.19 1.17
N GLU A 102 -47.61 1.33 1.34
CA GLU A 102 -48.57 1.85 0.35
C GLU A 102 -47.89 2.18 -0.98
N MET A 103 -46.74 2.87 -0.94
CA MET A 103 -45.96 3.19 -2.15
C MET A 103 -45.46 1.92 -2.85
N ALA A 104 -44.97 0.93 -2.10
CA ALA A 104 -44.52 -0.36 -2.64
C ALA A 104 -45.67 -1.13 -3.31
N ALA A 105 -46.86 -1.17 -2.68
CA ALA A 105 -48.06 -1.77 -3.27
C ALA A 105 -48.55 -1.02 -4.52
N GLY A 106 -48.35 0.29 -4.58
CA GLY A 106 -48.56 1.09 -5.80
C GLY A 106 -47.61 0.68 -6.93
N VAL A 107 -46.32 0.52 -6.61
CA VAL A 107 -45.28 0.09 -7.56
C VAL A 107 -45.56 -1.31 -8.11
N ALA A 108 -45.94 -2.26 -7.27
CA ALA A 108 -46.26 -3.63 -7.70
C ALA A 108 -47.44 -3.73 -8.69
N ARG A 109 -48.30 -2.69 -8.75
CA ARG A 109 -49.45 -2.61 -9.65
C ARG A 109 -49.19 -1.77 -10.91
N SER A 110 -48.05 -1.09 -10.98
CA SER A 110 -47.65 -0.22 -12.08
C SER A 110 -46.68 -0.94 -13.00
N THR A 111 -46.76 -0.70 -14.31
CA THR A 111 -45.77 -1.20 -15.27
C THR A 111 -44.46 -0.41 -15.25
N GLU A 112 -44.48 0.81 -14.72
CA GLU A 112 -43.32 1.70 -14.65
C GLU A 112 -43.23 2.40 -13.28
N VAL A 113 -42.00 2.59 -12.80
CA VAL A 113 -41.68 3.36 -11.60
C VAL A 113 -41.10 4.70 -12.01
N THR A 114 -41.82 5.79 -11.72
CA THR A 114 -41.31 7.14 -11.98
C THR A 114 -40.13 7.50 -11.08
N ASP A 115 -39.22 8.34 -11.56
CA ASP A 115 -38.07 8.83 -10.77
C ASP A 115 -38.52 9.58 -9.51
N ARG A 116 -39.67 10.27 -9.54
CA ARG A 116 -40.28 10.92 -8.37
C ARG A 116 -40.71 9.91 -7.31
N THR A 117 -41.33 8.80 -7.72
CA THR A 117 -41.68 7.70 -6.79
C THR A 117 -40.42 7.09 -6.20
N ARG A 118 -39.39 6.85 -7.02
CA ARG A 118 -38.09 6.35 -6.58
C ARG A 118 -37.45 7.27 -5.53
N ALA A 119 -37.45 8.58 -5.75
CA ALA A 119 -36.95 9.57 -4.78
C ALA A 119 -37.69 9.52 -3.44
N ARG A 120 -39.02 9.43 -3.47
CA ARG A 120 -39.85 9.34 -2.25
C ARG A 120 -39.58 8.06 -1.46
N VAL A 121 -39.51 6.91 -2.13
CA VAL A 121 -39.22 5.62 -1.48
C VAL A 121 -37.85 5.65 -0.83
N LEU A 122 -36.81 6.09 -1.54
CA LEU A 122 -35.44 6.12 -1.00
C LEU A 122 -35.29 7.11 0.16
N ALA A 123 -36.03 8.22 0.17
CA ALA A 123 -36.00 9.18 1.26
C ALA A 123 -36.51 8.64 2.60
N THR A 124 -37.38 7.62 2.60
CA THR A 124 -37.94 7.05 3.84
C THR A 124 -36.86 6.48 4.77
N GLY A 125 -35.79 5.88 4.22
CA GLY A 125 -34.70 5.32 5.03
C GLY A 125 -33.97 6.39 5.85
N GLU A 126 -33.77 7.58 5.28
CA GLU A 126 -33.16 8.73 5.94
C GLU A 126 -34.08 9.32 7.01
N LEU A 127 -35.38 9.47 6.68
CA LEU A 127 -36.40 9.99 7.58
C LEU A 127 -36.55 9.11 8.84
N MET A 128 -36.68 7.80 8.66
CA MET A 128 -36.84 6.86 9.77
C MET A 128 -35.60 6.80 10.66
N GLY A 129 -34.41 6.65 10.06
CA GLY A 129 -33.16 6.57 10.82
C GLY A 129 -32.91 7.81 11.69
N THR A 130 -33.14 9.00 11.14
CA THR A 130 -32.91 10.28 11.87
C THR A 130 -33.87 10.52 13.01
N GLN A 131 -35.10 10.05 12.91
CA GLN A 131 -36.06 10.15 14.02
C GLN A 131 -35.67 9.23 15.19
N ILE A 132 -35.25 7.99 14.90
CA ILE A 132 -34.74 7.06 15.92
C ILE A 132 -33.50 7.67 16.60
N GLY A 133 -32.56 8.18 15.82
CA GLY A 133 -31.35 8.84 16.32
C GLY A 133 -31.64 10.05 17.21
N ALA A 134 -32.55 10.93 16.81
CA ALA A 134 -32.95 12.09 17.61
C ALA A 134 -33.57 11.67 18.97
N ARG A 135 -34.38 10.60 19.00
CA ARG A 135 -34.94 10.06 20.25
C ARG A 135 -33.84 9.52 21.16
N PHE A 136 -32.87 8.79 20.60
CA PHE A 136 -31.74 8.29 21.38
C PHE A 136 -30.91 9.41 22.02
N LEU A 137 -30.57 10.46 21.26
CA LEU A 137 -29.81 11.58 21.81
C LEU A 137 -30.56 12.31 22.93
N ARG A 138 -31.89 12.47 22.81
CA ARG A 138 -32.74 12.99 23.89
C ARG A 138 -32.70 12.10 25.13
N SER A 139 -32.77 10.78 24.95
CA SER A 139 -32.68 9.82 26.06
C SER A 139 -31.34 9.89 26.82
N ARG A 140 -30.29 10.39 26.16
CA ARG A 140 -28.96 10.64 26.74
C ARG A 140 -28.80 12.05 27.34
N GLY A 141 -29.88 12.82 27.47
CA GLY A 141 -29.90 14.13 28.11
C GLY A 141 -29.49 15.30 27.21
N LEU A 142 -29.37 15.11 25.90
CA LEU A 142 -29.11 16.21 24.96
C LEU A 142 -30.42 16.90 24.55
N GLU A 143 -30.44 18.22 24.58
CA GLU A 143 -31.55 19.03 24.06
C GLU A 143 -31.49 19.06 22.53
N VAL A 144 -32.27 18.18 21.90
CA VAL A 144 -32.23 17.91 20.45
C VAL A 144 -33.57 18.15 19.78
N ALA A 145 -33.58 18.91 18.68
CA ALA A 145 -34.70 18.97 17.73
C ALA A 145 -34.46 18.08 16.51
N TRP A 146 -35.53 17.60 15.89
CA TRP A 146 -35.47 16.93 14.58
C TRP A 146 -36.00 17.91 13.53
N ALA A 147 -35.31 18.01 12.40
CA ALA A 147 -35.70 18.86 11.28
C ALA A 147 -35.70 18.05 9.98
N ASP A 148 -36.67 18.33 9.11
CA ASP A 148 -36.77 17.70 7.79
C ASP A 148 -35.90 18.44 6.79
N ALA A 149 -34.89 17.76 6.22
CA ALA A 149 -33.92 18.29 5.27
C ALA A 149 -34.57 18.89 4.02
N ARG A 150 -35.75 18.40 3.62
CA ARG A 150 -36.52 18.94 2.49
C ARG A 150 -37.02 20.35 2.76
N THR A 151 -37.07 20.77 4.01
CA THR A 151 -37.40 22.16 4.41
C THR A 151 -36.16 23.04 4.61
N LEU A 152 -34.95 22.47 4.46
CA LEU A 152 -33.66 23.13 4.67
C LEU A 152 -32.86 23.26 3.36
N LEU A 153 -33.04 22.29 2.45
CA LEU A 153 -32.37 22.19 1.16
C LEU A 153 -33.40 22.19 0.04
N ARG A 154 -33.28 23.17 -0.86
CA ARG A 154 -34.11 23.33 -2.05
C ARG A 154 -33.23 23.18 -3.29
N ALA A 155 -33.62 22.30 -4.20
CA ALA A 155 -32.94 22.06 -5.46
C ALA A 155 -33.10 23.25 -6.41
N GLU A 156 -32.03 23.55 -7.15
CA GLU A 156 -32.01 24.57 -8.19
C GLU A 156 -32.45 23.99 -9.53
N GLU A 157 -33.11 24.81 -10.34
CA GLU A 157 -33.45 24.47 -11.72
C GLU A 157 -32.19 24.48 -12.59
N ARG A 158 -31.96 23.38 -13.33
CA ARG A 158 -30.81 23.23 -14.23
C ARG A 158 -31.29 23.12 -15.68
N PRO A 159 -31.05 24.14 -16.53
CA PRO A 159 -31.57 24.17 -17.91
C PRO A 159 -31.16 22.97 -18.78
N SER A 160 -30.04 22.32 -18.46
CA SER A 160 -29.45 21.23 -19.24
C SER A 160 -29.61 19.85 -18.60
N ALA A 161 -30.25 19.74 -17.43
CA ALA A 161 -30.39 18.46 -16.73
C ALA A 161 -31.59 17.67 -17.26
N SER A 162 -31.42 16.36 -17.44
CA SER A 162 -32.55 15.48 -17.75
C SER A 162 -33.53 15.41 -16.57
N ALA A 163 -34.79 15.07 -16.83
CA ALA A 163 -35.81 14.90 -15.80
C ALA A 163 -35.34 13.93 -14.68
N LYS A 164 -34.68 12.84 -15.07
CA LYS A 164 -34.07 11.87 -14.15
C LYS A 164 -32.98 12.49 -13.27
N ALA A 165 -32.08 13.27 -13.86
CA ALA A 165 -31.02 13.95 -13.12
C ALA A 165 -31.58 14.99 -12.14
N SER A 166 -32.67 15.67 -12.49
CA SER A 166 -33.36 16.63 -11.61
C SER A 166 -34.06 15.95 -10.42
N ALA A 167 -34.54 14.72 -10.57
CA ALA A 167 -35.19 13.98 -9.48
C ALA A 167 -34.23 13.18 -8.59
N LEU A 168 -33.20 12.55 -9.18
CA LEU A 168 -32.35 11.56 -8.49
C LEU A 168 -30.91 12.03 -8.23
N SER A 169 -30.49 13.15 -8.83
CA SER A 169 -29.14 13.72 -8.69
C SER A 169 -29.18 15.25 -8.72
N ALA A 170 -30.08 15.82 -7.92
CA ALA A 170 -30.31 17.24 -7.80
C ALA A 170 -29.11 17.97 -7.17
N THR A 171 -29.07 19.28 -7.36
CA THR A 171 -28.11 20.21 -6.76
C THR A 171 -28.89 21.31 -6.05
N CYS A 172 -28.43 21.75 -4.88
CA CYS A 172 -29.08 22.80 -4.11
C CYS A 172 -28.17 24.01 -4.00
N GLY A 173 -28.78 25.20 -3.93
CA GLY A 173 -28.07 26.42 -3.61
C GLY A 173 -27.55 26.39 -2.19
N PHE A 174 -26.26 26.68 -2.01
CA PHE A 174 -25.57 26.58 -0.72
C PHE A 174 -25.02 27.93 -0.24
N ALA A 175 -25.55 29.03 -0.79
CA ALA A 175 -25.24 30.36 -0.30
C ALA A 175 -25.65 30.53 1.19
N PRO A 176 -24.86 31.27 1.99
CA PRO A 176 -25.16 31.59 3.38
C PRO A 176 -26.58 32.13 3.58
N ASP A 177 -27.31 31.55 4.53
CA ASP A 177 -28.72 31.84 4.79
C ASP A 177 -28.94 32.17 6.26
N SER A 178 -28.98 33.47 6.56
CA SER A 178 -29.17 33.95 7.95
C SER A 178 -30.59 33.71 8.48
N ALA A 179 -31.59 33.52 7.61
CA ALA A 179 -32.95 33.20 8.05
C ALA A 179 -33.03 31.74 8.50
N LEU A 180 -32.43 30.82 7.74
CA LEU A 180 -32.28 29.43 8.13
C LEU A 180 -31.46 29.30 9.42
N GLU A 181 -30.35 30.03 9.54
CA GLU A 181 -29.51 30.03 10.75
C GLU A 181 -30.30 30.42 12.00
N ARG A 182 -31.11 31.50 11.94
CA ARG A 182 -31.98 31.92 13.05
C ARG A 182 -33.07 30.90 13.36
N ARG A 183 -33.72 30.34 12.33
CA ARG A 183 -34.76 29.31 12.47
C ARG A 183 -34.21 28.07 13.18
N LEU A 184 -33.05 27.58 12.79
CA LEU A 184 -32.42 26.44 13.46
C LEU A 184 -31.98 26.82 14.89
N ALA A 185 -31.45 28.02 15.08
CA ALA A 185 -31.03 28.49 16.41
C ALA A 185 -32.19 28.63 17.41
N SER A 186 -33.43 28.82 16.94
CA SER A 186 -34.61 28.86 17.83
C SER A 186 -35.20 27.49 18.16
N LEU A 187 -34.84 26.42 17.43
CA LEU A 187 -35.41 25.09 17.64
C LEU A 187 -34.78 24.37 18.84
N ALA A 188 -33.46 24.20 18.79
CA ALA A 188 -32.69 23.52 19.82
C ALA A 188 -31.19 23.80 19.63
N PRO A 189 -30.37 23.63 20.66
CA PRO A 189 -28.92 23.73 20.55
C PRO A 189 -28.27 22.62 19.71
N ALA A 190 -28.90 21.45 19.65
CA ALA A 190 -28.52 20.36 18.76
C ALA A 190 -29.69 19.99 17.85
N ILE A 191 -29.41 19.72 16.58
CA ILE A 191 -30.44 19.39 15.58
C ILE A 191 -30.02 18.14 14.83
N VAL A 192 -30.95 17.20 14.63
CA VAL A 192 -30.75 16.04 13.76
C VAL A 192 -31.58 16.23 12.49
N THR A 193 -30.94 16.02 11.33
CA THR A 193 -31.56 16.13 10.01
C THR A 193 -31.01 15.05 9.07
N GLN A 194 -31.69 14.84 7.96
CA GLN A 194 -31.34 13.84 6.95
C GLN A 194 -30.21 14.33 6.03
N GLY A 195 -29.39 13.39 5.57
CA GLY A 195 -28.59 13.57 4.36
C GLY A 195 -29.34 13.12 3.11
N PHE A 196 -28.71 13.25 1.94
CA PHE A 196 -29.15 12.67 0.66
C PHE A 196 -30.43 13.23 0.05
N ILE A 197 -31.35 13.80 0.83
CA ILE A 197 -32.67 14.27 0.38
C ILE A 197 -32.78 15.80 0.40
N ALA A 198 -33.61 16.33 -0.49
CA ALA A 198 -33.98 17.75 -0.60
C ALA A 198 -35.40 17.89 -1.20
N SER A 199 -35.89 19.12 -1.36
CA SER A 199 -37.12 19.38 -2.14
C SER A 199 -36.84 20.14 -3.44
N ASP A 200 -37.68 19.98 -4.45
CA ASP A 200 -37.74 20.92 -5.58
C ASP A 200 -38.53 22.20 -5.20
N GLU A 201 -38.78 23.09 -6.18
CA GLU A 201 -39.54 24.33 -5.96
C GLU A 201 -41.01 24.09 -5.57
N GLU A 202 -41.59 23.03 -6.12
CA GLU A 202 -42.97 22.57 -5.92
C GLU A 202 -43.14 21.83 -4.58
N GLY A 203 -42.04 21.51 -3.90
CA GLY A 203 -42.02 20.81 -2.62
C GLY A 203 -41.95 19.28 -2.75
N HIS A 204 -41.77 18.74 -3.95
CA HIS A 204 -41.57 17.30 -4.13
C HIS A 204 -40.19 16.86 -3.65
N THR A 205 -40.10 15.62 -3.17
CA THR A 205 -38.83 15.05 -2.72
C THR A 205 -37.92 14.75 -3.90
N VAL A 206 -36.66 15.21 -3.81
CA VAL A 206 -35.59 14.91 -4.75
C VAL A 206 -34.36 14.37 -4.00
N LEU A 207 -33.52 13.63 -4.69
CA LEU A 207 -32.28 13.08 -4.13
C LEU A 207 -31.07 13.83 -4.68
N LEU A 208 -30.01 13.91 -3.88
CA LEU A 208 -28.74 14.53 -4.26
C LEU A 208 -27.80 13.56 -4.98
N GLY A 209 -28.20 12.31 -5.22
CA GLY A 209 -27.39 11.28 -5.88
C GLY A 209 -26.29 10.70 -4.99
N ARG A 210 -25.28 10.05 -5.61
CA ARG A 210 -24.16 9.43 -4.89
C ARG A 210 -23.43 10.45 -4.02
N GLY A 211 -23.07 10.03 -2.80
CA GLY A 211 -22.47 10.91 -1.79
C GLY A 211 -23.39 12.03 -1.32
N GLY A 212 -24.70 11.88 -1.52
CA GLY A 212 -25.67 12.92 -1.20
C GLY A 212 -25.65 13.34 0.27
N SER A 213 -25.37 12.45 1.22
CA SER A 213 -25.29 12.84 2.64
C SER A 213 -24.09 13.72 2.97
N ASP A 214 -22.90 13.46 2.38
CA ASP A 214 -21.74 14.35 2.52
C ASP A 214 -22.05 15.72 1.90
N THR A 215 -22.69 15.69 0.73
CA THR A 215 -23.08 16.89 -0.02
C THR A 215 -24.12 17.72 0.75
N SER A 216 -25.14 17.08 1.35
CA SER A 216 -26.13 17.74 2.22
C SER A 216 -25.44 18.45 3.39
N ALA A 217 -24.50 17.78 4.06
CA ALA A 217 -23.78 18.34 5.20
C ALA A 217 -22.93 19.54 4.79
N ALA A 218 -22.26 19.49 3.64
CA ALA A 218 -21.51 20.62 3.10
C ALA A 218 -22.40 21.80 2.70
N TYR A 219 -23.55 21.55 2.07
CA TYR A 219 -24.53 22.60 1.77
C TYR A 219 -25.06 23.28 3.03
N LEU A 220 -25.40 22.49 4.05
CA LEU A 220 -25.88 23.01 5.33
C LEU A 220 -24.77 23.77 6.08
N ALA A 221 -23.53 23.27 6.06
CA ALA A 221 -22.39 23.98 6.65
C ALA A 221 -22.17 25.35 6.00
N ALA A 222 -22.23 25.42 4.66
CA ALA A 222 -22.12 26.67 3.91
C ALA A 222 -23.27 27.64 4.22
N LYS A 223 -24.52 27.15 4.22
CA LYS A 223 -25.71 27.94 4.59
C LYS A 223 -25.60 28.52 5.99
N LEU A 224 -25.12 27.73 6.95
CA LEU A 224 -25.00 28.12 8.35
C LEU A 224 -23.70 28.84 8.68
N ARG A 225 -22.78 29.01 7.72
CA ARG A 225 -21.46 29.62 7.96
C ARG A 225 -20.71 28.91 9.09
N ALA A 226 -20.82 27.58 9.10
CA ALA A 226 -20.33 26.74 10.17
C ALA A 226 -18.83 26.94 10.39
N GLN A 227 -18.39 26.77 11.64
CA GLN A 227 -16.98 26.83 12.02
C GLN A 227 -16.17 25.74 11.32
N ARG A 228 -16.78 24.56 11.19
CA ARG A 228 -16.22 23.40 10.49
C ARG A 228 -17.31 22.39 10.16
N LEU A 229 -17.00 21.53 9.20
CA LEU A 229 -17.75 20.34 8.85
C LEU A 229 -16.95 19.12 9.31
N GLU A 230 -17.54 18.22 10.09
CA GLU A 230 -16.93 16.95 10.50
C GLU A 230 -17.62 15.80 9.77
N ILE A 231 -16.88 15.04 8.96
CA ILE A 231 -17.32 13.83 8.28
C ILE A 231 -16.84 12.62 9.09
N TRP A 232 -17.79 11.88 9.63
CA TRP A 232 -17.57 10.70 10.45
C TRP A 232 -17.85 9.43 9.65
N THR A 233 -16.82 8.61 9.48
CA THR A 233 -16.82 7.40 8.65
C THR A 233 -16.23 6.20 9.39
N ASP A 234 -16.02 5.08 8.70
CA ASP A 234 -15.44 3.83 9.23
C ASP A 234 -13.91 3.77 9.15
N VAL A 235 -13.28 4.80 8.56
CA VAL A 235 -11.83 4.97 8.43
C VAL A 235 -11.43 6.25 9.17
N PRO A 236 -10.33 6.27 9.94
CA PRO A 236 -10.01 7.41 10.81
C PRO A 236 -9.61 8.68 10.09
N GLY A 237 -9.43 8.64 8.77
CA GLY A 237 -9.08 9.79 7.94
C GLY A 237 -8.82 9.35 6.50
N MET A 238 -8.23 10.23 5.70
CA MET A 238 -7.69 9.90 4.39
C MET A 238 -6.29 9.31 4.54
N PHE A 239 -5.94 8.34 3.69
CA PHE A 239 -4.63 7.70 3.71
C PHE A 239 -3.92 7.89 2.38
N SER A 240 -2.59 7.81 2.41
CA SER A 240 -1.71 7.95 1.24
C SER A 240 -1.83 6.79 0.23
N ALA A 241 -2.50 5.71 0.59
CA ALA A 241 -2.89 4.60 -0.28
C ALA A 241 -4.07 3.87 0.37
N ASN A 242 -4.71 2.91 -0.30
CA ASN A 242 -5.75 2.11 0.33
C ASN A 242 -5.18 1.27 1.48
N PRO A 243 -5.50 1.55 2.75
CA PRO A 243 -4.85 0.90 3.89
C PRO A 243 -5.17 -0.59 4.01
N ARG A 244 -6.24 -1.08 3.36
CA ARG A 244 -6.57 -2.51 3.32
C ARG A 244 -5.68 -3.30 2.38
N ALA A 245 -5.10 -2.65 1.36
CA ALA A 245 -4.22 -3.26 0.38
C ALA A 245 -2.74 -2.94 0.64
N THR A 246 -2.45 -1.76 1.19
CA THR A 246 -1.09 -1.28 1.46
C THR A 246 -0.95 -0.97 2.96
N PRO A 247 -0.46 -1.91 3.79
CA PRO A 247 -0.33 -1.71 5.24
C PRO A 247 0.58 -0.54 5.65
N SER A 248 1.56 -0.20 4.79
CA SER A 248 2.44 0.97 4.93
C SER A 248 1.74 2.30 4.63
N ALA A 249 0.48 2.30 4.19
CA ALA A 249 -0.30 3.51 3.95
C ALA A 249 -0.34 4.41 5.18
N ARG A 250 -0.12 5.70 4.98
CA ARG A 250 0.04 6.70 6.04
C ARG A 250 -1.19 7.59 6.15
N LEU A 251 -1.59 7.93 7.38
CA LEU A 251 -2.67 8.88 7.61
C LEU A 251 -2.27 10.26 7.06
N LEU A 252 -3.13 10.88 6.26
CA LEU A 252 -2.95 12.25 5.77
C LEU A 252 -3.56 13.20 6.79
N ARG A 253 -2.75 13.81 7.67
CA ARG A 253 -3.24 14.70 8.74
C ARG A 253 -3.84 15.99 8.22
N ALA A 254 -3.26 16.55 7.15
CA ALA A 254 -3.70 17.82 6.58
C ALA A 254 -3.56 17.83 5.06
N LEU A 255 -4.59 18.31 4.36
CA LEU A 255 -4.61 18.43 2.90
C LEU A 255 -5.21 19.76 2.46
N HIS A 256 -4.73 20.28 1.35
CA HIS A 256 -5.44 21.34 0.64
C HIS A 256 -6.73 20.80 0.01
N TYR A 257 -7.75 21.64 -0.15
CA TYR A 257 -9.02 21.24 -0.78
C TYR A 257 -8.82 20.60 -2.16
N ASP A 258 -7.91 21.15 -2.97
CA ASP A 258 -7.64 20.64 -4.32
C ASP A 258 -6.94 19.27 -4.28
N GLU A 259 -6.00 19.05 -3.36
CA GLU A 259 -5.35 17.74 -3.19
C GLU A 259 -6.38 16.70 -2.74
N ALA A 260 -7.23 17.04 -1.78
CA ALA A 260 -8.27 16.15 -1.30
C ALA A 260 -9.32 15.83 -2.37
N GLN A 261 -9.66 16.80 -3.21
CA GLN A 261 -10.54 16.62 -4.37
C GLN A 261 -9.95 15.58 -5.32
N GLU A 262 -8.67 15.73 -5.70
CA GLU A 262 -7.99 14.80 -6.61
C GLU A 262 -7.86 13.40 -6.00
N ILE A 263 -7.57 13.29 -4.70
CA ILE A 263 -7.50 11.98 -4.01
C ILE A 263 -8.89 11.30 -4.03
N ALA A 264 -9.95 12.06 -3.72
CA ALA A 264 -11.31 11.53 -3.66
C ALA A 264 -11.84 11.12 -5.05
N THR A 265 -11.49 11.83 -6.13
CA THR A 265 -11.88 11.46 -7.50
C THR A 265 -11.07 10.28 -8.03
N SER A 266 -9.82 10.11 -7.59
CA SER A 266 -8.92 9.04 -8.03
C SER A 266 -9.15 7.68 -7.35
N GLY A 267 -10.27 7.49 -6.67
CA GLY A 267 -10.69 6.19 -6.11
C GLY A 267 -10.70 6.09 -4.58
N ALA A 268 -10.30 7.13 -3.83
CA ALA A 268 -10.37 7.12 -2.37
C ALA A 268 -11.82 7.33 -1.86
N LYS A 269 -12.46 6.26 -1.39
CA LYS A 269 -13.88 6.24 -0.98
C LYS A 269 -14.19 6.80 0.42
N VAL A 270 -13.38 7.73 0.93
CA VAL A 270 -13.50 8.23 2.31
C VAL A 270 -14.52 9.37 2.45
N LEU A 271 -14.52 10.29 1.48
CA LEU A 271 -15.51 11.37 1.37
C LEU A 271 -15.91 11.57 -0.09
N HIS A 272 -17.12 12.04 -0.34
CA HIS A 272 -17.55 12.32 -1.71
C HIS A 272 -17.02 13.69 -2.20
N PRO A 273 -16.40 13.79 -3.39
CA PRO A 273 -15.79 15.03 -3.88
C PRO A 273 -16.74 16.24 -3.94
N ARG A 274 -18.03 16.01 -4.22
CA ARG A 274 -19.04 17.08 -4.28
C ARG A 274 -19.20 17.88 -2.97
N CYS A 275 -18.79 17.33 -1.83
CA CYS A 275 -18.87 18.04 -0.55
C CYS A 275 -17.74 19.08 -0.34
N ILE A 276 -16.66 19.00 -1.12
CA ILE A 276 -15.49 19.87 -0.95
C ILE A 276 -15.78 21.29 -1.48
N LEU A 277 -16.48 21.42 -2.61
CA LEU A 277 -16.73 22.72 -3.24
C LEU A 277 -17.47 23.72 -2.31
N PRO A 278 -18.60 23.37 -1.66
CA PRO A 278 -19.29 24.29 -0.76
C PRO A 278 -18.41 24.72 0.42
N ALA A 279 -17.63 23.78 0.98
CA ALA A 279 -16.71 24.06 2.07
C ALA A 279 -15.58 25.00 1.63
N ARG A 280 -14.93 24.70 0.49
CA ARG A 280 -13.86 25.52 -0.12
C ARG A 280 -14.32 26.94 -0.42
N GLN A 281 -15.49 27.10 -1.04
CA GLN A 281 -16.01 28.42 -1.46
C GLN A 281 -16.19 29.38 -0.28
N TYR A 282 -16.49 28.86 0.91
CA TYR A 282 -16.72 29.65 2.12
C TYR A 282 -15.62 29.48 3.19
N GLY A 283 -14.51 28.82 2.85
CA GLY A 283 -13.37 28.63 3.76
C GLY A 283 -13.69 27.79 5.00
N ILE A 284 -14.62 26.84 4.91
CA ILE A 284 -15.04 25.99 6.02
C ILE A 284 -14.15 24.75 6.07
N PRO A 285 -13.30 24.57 7.11
CA PRO A 285 -12.46 23.39 7.21
C PRO A 285 -13.30 22.12 7.34
N VAL A 286 -12.89 21.07 6.63
CA VAL A 286 -13.55 19.75 6.66
C VAL A 286 -12.65 18.78 7.43
N HIS A 287 -13.17 18.20 8.50
CA HIS A 287 -12.48 17.20 9.29
C HIS A 287 -13.02 15.83 8.95
N VAL A 288 -12.17 14.82 8.83
CA VAL A 288 -12.55 13.43 8.59
C VAL A 288 -12.09 12.60 9.77
N TYR A 289 -13.03 11.87 10.39
CA TYR A 289 -12.81 11.06 11.59
C TYR A 289 -13.43 9.66 11.47
N ALA A 290 -13.01 8.76 12.37
CA ALA A 290 -13.64 7.45 12.56
C ALA A 290 -14.65 7.47 13.72
N THR A 291 -15.89 7.06 13.47
CA THR A 291 -16.94 6.98 14.51
C THR A 291 -16.60 6.01 15.63
N GLN A 292 -15.90 4.91 15.31
CA GLN A 292 -15.50 3.88 16.26
C GLN A 292 -14.23 4.23 17.04
N ALA A 293 -13.42 5.17 16.55
CA ALA A 293 -12.18 5.62 17.17
C ALA A 293 -12.12 7.17 17.23
N PRO A 294 -13.08 7.80 17.92
CA PRO A 294 -13.27 9.25 17.92
C PRO A 294 -12.13 10.08 18.53
N ASP A 295 -11.19 9.45 19.23
CA ASP A 295 -10.04 10.13 19.84
C ASP A 295 -8.82 10.18 18.89
N LEU A 296 -8.90 9.56 17.71
CA LEU A 296 -7.86 9.68 16.68
C LEU A 296 -7.93 11.06 16.00
N GLU A 297 -6.76 11.62 15.68
CA GLU A 297 -6.58 12.98 15.12
C GLU A 297 -7.29 13.17 13.77
N GLY A 298 -7.31 12.14 12.93
CA GLY A 298 -7.91 12.13 11.60
C GLY A 298 -7.26 13.05 10.57
N THR A 299 -8.07 13.59 9.65
CA THR A 299 -7.62 14.41 8.51
C THR A 299 -8.33 15.75 8.47
N VAL A 300 -7.60 16.85 8.23
CA VAL A 300 -8.15 18.20 8.08
C VAL A 300 -7.93 18.75 6.66
N LEU A 301 -9.02 19.12 6.00
CA LEU A 301 -9.02 19.78 4.69
C LEU A 301 -9.19 21.29 4.88
N SER A 302 -8.24 22.10 4.40
CA SER A 302 -8.35 23.57 4.49
C SER A 302 -7.58 24.29 3.37
N ALA A 303 -7.75 25.60 3.23
CA ALA A 303 -6.98 26.41 2.27
C ALA A 303 -5.55 26.70 2.74
N GLU A 304 -5.31 26.67 4.05
CA GLU A 304 -4.00 26.95 4.68
C GLU A 304 -3.17 25.67 4.85
N SER A 305 -3.82 24.50 4.83
CA SER A 305 -3.17 23.19 4.82
C SER A 305 -2.35 23.02 3.54
N GLY A 306 -1.11 22.53 3.68
CA GLY A 306 -0.25 22.18 2.54
C GLY A 306 0.79 23.22 2.12
N ILE A 307 1.10 24.22 2.96
CA ILE A 307 2.24 25.15 2.76
C ILE A 307 3.44 24.63 3.57
N GLY A 308 4.13 23.61 3.02
CA GLY A 308 5.40 23.05 3.53
C GLY A 308 5.36 21.53 3.82
N GLY A 309 6.20 20.76 3.11
CA GLY A 309 6.47 19.32 3.32
C GLY A 309 5.59 18.31 2.55
N ALA A 310 6.22 17.34 1.86
CA ALA A 310 5.73 16.33 0.89
C ALA A 310 5.12 16.83 -0.44
N GLN A 311 5.80 16.58 -1.58
CA GLN A 311 5.31 16.87 -2.95
C GLN A 311 4.29 15.84 -3.45
N LEU A 312 4.46 14.56 -3.07
CA LEU A 312 3.46 13.51 -3.28
C LEU A 312 2.70 13.26 -1.97
N LYS A 313 1.38 13.15 -2.03
CA LYS A 313 0.52 12.90 -0.86
C LYS A 313 -0.07 11.50 -0.88
N ALA A 314 -0.48 11.02 -2.05
CA ALA A 314 -1.12 9.73 -2.17
C ALA A 314 -0.81 9.04 -3.49
N VAL A 315 -0.88 7.71 -3.46
CA VAL A 315 -0.98 6.84 -4.62
C VAL A 315 -2.34 6.16 -4.55
N CYS A 316 -3.23 6.53 -5.46
CA CYS A 316 -4.60 6.03 -5.52
C CYS A 316 -4.73 5.04 -6.68
N SER A 317 -5.64 4.08 -6.56
CA SER A 317 -6.03 3.24 -7.69
C SER A 317 -7.53 3.08 -7.80
N LYS A 318 -7.99 2.96 -9.06
CA LYS A 318 -9.37 2.77 -9.45
C LYS A 318 -9.44 1.65 -10.49
N LYS A 319 -10.23 0.63 -10.18
CA LYS A 319 -10.37 -0.61 -10.95
C LYS A 319 -11.63 -0.61 -11.82
N GLY A 320 -11.73 -1.56 -12.74
CA GLY A 320 -12.86 -1.74 -13.65
C GLY A 320 -12.94 -0.70 -14.77
N ILE A 321 -11.85 0.01 -15.06
CA ILE A 321 -11.84 1.04 -16.09
C ILE A 321 -11.88 0.40 -17.48
N THR A 322 -12.70 0.94 -18.36
CA THR A 322 -12.71 0.58 -19.79
C THR A 322 -12.12 1.71 -20.60
N LEU A 323 -11.15 1.41 -21.46
CA LEU A 323 -10.59 2.37 -22.40
C LEU A 323 -11.20 2.20 -23.79
N ILE A 324 -11.48 3.32 -24.44
CA ILE A 324 -11.89 3.40 -25.85
C ILE A 324 -10.76 4.11 -26.59
N SER A 325 -10.02 3.37 -27.43
CA SER A 325 -9.01 3.92 -28.32
C SER A 325 -9.62 4.19 -29.69
N MET A 326 -9.45 5.40 -30.18
CA MET A 326 -9.99 5.91 -31.43
C MET A 326 -8.82 6.30 -32.34
N GLU A 327 -8.58 5.49 -33.36
CA GLU A 327 -7.49 5.67 -34.32
C GLU A 327 -8.04 6.18 -35.65
N SER A 328 -7.51 7.31 -36.14
CA SER A 328 -7.84 7.87 -37.44
C SER A 328 -6.62 8.47 -38.11
N PRO A 329 -6.18 7.95 -39.27
CA PRO A 329 -5.06 8.52 -40.04
C PRO A 329 -5.31 9.97 -40.47
N GLY A 330 -6.57 10.38 -40.59
CA GLY A 330 -6.98 11.72 -41.01
C GLY A 330 -7.14 12.73 -39.88
N MET A 331 -6.91 12.37 -38.62
CA MET A 331 -7.11 13.29 -37.48
C MET A 331 -6.15 14.50 -37.55
N TRP A 332 -4.94 14.28 -38.06
CA TRP A 332 -3.96 15.34 -38.27
C TRP A 332 -4.49 16.34 -39.31
N HIS A 333 -4.80 17.57 -38.88
CA HIS A 333 -5.41 18.68 -39.65
C HIS A 333 -6.92 18.60 -39.92
N GLN A 334 -7.63 17.59 -39.41
CA GLN A 334 -9.10 17.56 -39.51
C GLN A 334 -9.75 18.39 -38.39
N VAL A 335 -10.35 19.52 -38.77
CA VAL A 335 -11.12 20.36 -37.84
C VAL A 335 -12.35 19.60 -37.36
N GLY A 336 -12.55 19.54 -36.04
CA GLY A 336 -13.79 19.05 -35.43
C GLY A 336 -13.82 17.57 -35.04
N PHE A 337 -12.80 16.77 -35.38
CA PHE A 337 -12.81 15.31 -35.07
C PHE A 337 -13.10 15.00 -33.59
N LEU A 338 -12.39 15.66 -32.66
CA LEU A 338 -12.62 15.49 -31.23
C LEU A 338 -14.04 15.92 -30.83
N ALA A 339 -14.54 17.04 -31.38
CA ALA A 339 -15.88 17.52 -31.08
C ALA A 339 -16.96 16.52 -31.54
N ASP A 340 -16.78 15.91 -32.71
CA ASP A 340 -17.67 14.88 -33.23
C ASP A 340 -17.59 13.61 -32.38
N ALA A 341 -16.40 13.15 -32.02
CA ALA A 341 -16.22 11.99 -31.14
C ALA A 341 -16.87 12.20 -29.77
N PHE A 342 -16.58 13.32 -29.08
CA PHE A 342 -17.17 13.65 -27.78
C PHE A 342 -18.69 13.89 -27.84
N ARG A 343 -19.22 14.32 -28.99
CA ARG A 343 -20.67 14.38 -29.21
C ARG A 343 -21.30 12.99 -29.18
N VAL A 344 -20.68 11.97 -29.77
CA VAL A 344 -21.17 10.59 -29.67
C VAL A 344 -21.23 10.13 -28.21
N PHE A 345 -20.18 10.36 -27.41
CA PHE A 345 -20.22 10.05 -25.98
C PHE A 345 -21.37 10.76 -25.26
N LYS A 346 -21.61 12.04 -25.56
CA LYS A 346 -22.72 12.83 -25.01
C LYS A 346 -24.08 12.26 -25.40
N ASP A 347 -24.27 11.86 -26.66
CA ASP A 347 -25.53 11.31 -27.17
C ASP A 347 -25.87 9.96 -26.52
N HIS A 348 -24.84 9.18 -26.16
CA HIS A 348 -24.95 7.96 -25.36
C HIS A 348 -25.03 8.22 -23.84
N GLY A 349 -24.93 9.47 -23.40
CA GLY A 349 -24.97 9.85 -21.98
C GLY A 349 -23.77 9.37 -21.16
N LEU A 350 -22.63 9.13 -21.80
CA LEU A 350 -21.41 8.61 -21.18
C LEU A 350 -20.44 9.73 -20.81
N SER A 351 -20.01 9.75 -19.55
CA SER A 351 -18.99 10.65 -19.04
C SER A 351 -17.59 10.07 -19.26
N VAL A 352 -16.72 10.86 -19.88
CA VAL A 352 -15.29 10.56 -20.04
C VAL A 352 -14.51 11.05 -18.81
N ASP A 353 -13.56 10.24 -18.33
CA ASP A 353 -12.73 10.53 -17.14
C ASP A 353 -11.33 11.02 -17.54
N LEU A 354 -10.52 10.15 -18.16
CA LEU A 354 -9.18 10.47 -18.65
C LEU A 354 -9.16 10.56 -20.17
N VAL A 355 -8.28 11.42 -20.69
CA VAL A 355 -8.03 11.59 -22.13
C VAL A 355 -6.53 11.61 -22.37
N SER A 356 -6.08 10.85 -23.36
CA SER A 356 -4.73 10.92 -23.91
C SER A 356 -4.80 11.00 -25.43
N THR A 357 -3.95 11.83 -26.02
CA THR A 357 -3.94 12.10 -27.46
C THR A 357 -2.54 11.95 -28.02
N SER A 358 -2.46 11.37 -29.20
CA SER A 358 -1.31 11.40 -30.11
C SER A 358 -1.73 12.03 -31.44
N GLU A 359 -0.84 12.09 -32.42
CA GLU A 359 -1.13 12.67 -33.74
C GLU A 359 -2.24 11.93 -34.50
N THR A 360 -2.42 10.62 -34.28
CA THR A 360 -3.37 9.77 -35.02
C THR A 360 -4.31 8.94 -34.13
N ASN A 361 -4.11 8.95 -32.81
CA ASN A 361 -4.92 8.17 -31.88
C ASN A 361 -5.34 8.98 -30.65
N VAL A 362 -6.58 8.79 -30.22
CA VAL A 362 -7.17 9.36 -29.01
C VAL A 362 -7.69 8.23 -28.15
N THR A 363 -7.17 8.10 -26.93
CA THR A 363 -7.63 7.09 -25.99
C THR A 363 -8.33 7.79 -24.83
N VAL A 364 -9.57 7.36 -24.55
CA VAL A 364 -10.36 7.89 -23.44
C VAL A 364 -10.74 6.79 -22.47
N SER A 365 -10.91 7.13 -21.19
CA SER A 365 -11.37 6.19 -20.18
C SER A 365 -12.82 6.42 -19.79
N LEU A 366 -13.53 5.32 -19.58
CA LEU A 366 -14.90 5.27 -19.06
C LEU A 366 -14.86 4.61 -17.68
N ASP A 367 -15.41 5.32 -16.70
CA ASP A 367 -15.54 4.85 -15.32
C ASP A 367 -16.93 4.21 -15.08
N PRO A 368 -17.02 2.94 -14.66
CA PRO A 368 -18.28 2.30 -14.30
C PRO A 368 -19.00 2.92 -13.08
N ALA A 369 -18.28 3.64 -12.20
CA ALA A 369 -18.93 4.31 -11.07
C ALA A 369 -19.71 5.57 -11.52
N ALA A 370 -19.26 6.21 -12.59
CA ALA A 370 -19.91 7.36 -13.21
C ALA A 370 -20.93 6.96 -14.30
N ASN A 371 -20.74 5.80 -14.92
CA ASN A 371 -21.52 5.32 -16.06
C ASN A 371 -22.10 3.93 -15.76
N THR A 372 -23.40 3.71 -15.99
CA THR A 372 -23.98 2.35 -15.98
C THR A 372 -23.57 1.60 -17.25
N LEU A 373 -22.30 1.23 -17.34
CA LEU A 373 -21.73 0.54 -18.50
C LEU A 373 -22.21 -0.91 -18.52
N ASP A 374 -22.96 -1.27 -19.56
CA ASP A 374 -23.20 -2.65 -19.94
C ASP A 374 -22.58 -2.94 -21.32
N ASN A 375 -22.49 -4.22 -21.66
CA ASN A 375 -21.92 -4.64 -22.94
C ASN A 375 -22.72 -4.10 -24.14
N ALA A 376 -24.01 -3.82 -23.97
CA ALA A 376 -24.87 -3.31 -25.04
C ALA A 376 -24.58 -1.83 -25.33
N GLN A 377 -24.41 -1.00 -24.30
CA GLN A 377 -24.02 0.41 -24.42
C GLN A 377 -22.62 0.55 -25.02
N VAL A 378 -21.65 -0.25 -24.57
CA VAL A 378 -20.29 -0.20 -25.13
C VAL A 378 -20.30 -0.62 -26.60
N ALA A 379 -21.09 -1.64 -26.97
CA ALA A 379 -21.26 -2.04 -28.36
C ALA A 379 -21.93 -0.96 -29.22
N ALA A 380 -22.97 -0.30 -28.71
CA ALA A 380 -23.68 0.78 -29.40
C ALA A 380 -22.77 2.01 -29.60
N LEU A 381 -22.05 2.42 -28.56
CA LEU A 381 -21.03 3.47 -28.63
C LEU A 381 -19.97 3.14 -29.69
N THR A 382 -19.44 1.91 -29.65
CA THR A 382 -18.40 1.45 -30.59
C THR A 382 -18.90 1.48 -32.03
N ALA A 383 -20.15 1.08 -32.27
CA ALA A 383 -20.75 1.09 -33.60
C ALA A 383 -20.90 2.52 -34.17
N ASP A 384 -21.31 3.48 -33.34
CA ASP A 384 -21.44 4.87 -33.77
C ASP A 384 -20.08 5.55 -33.97
N LEU A 385 -19.12 5.34 -33.06
CA LEU A 385 -17.74 5.84 -33.20
C LEU A 385 -17.02 5.22 -34.40
N SER A 386 -17.33 3.97 -34.76
CA SER A 386 -16.75 3.28 -35.92
C SER A 386 -17.09 3.94 -37.26
N ARG A 387 -18.09 4.84 -37.30
CA ARG A 387 -18.38 5.66 -38.48
C ARG A 387 -17.37 6.80 -38.69
N LEU A 388 -16.65 7.18 -37.64
CA LEU A 388 -15.70 8.30 -37.63
C LEU A 388 -14.25 7.83 -37.65
N CYS A 389 -13.96 6.69 -37.01
CA CYS A 389 -12.59 6.21 -36.79
C CYS A 389 -12.56 4.69 -36.55
N ARG A 390 -11.36 4.11 -36.49
CA ARG A 390 -11.20 2.73 -36.01
C ARG A 390 -11.25 2.73 -34.49
N VAL A 391 -12.11 1.90 -33.92
CA VAL A 391 -12.31 1.83 -32.46
C VAL A 391 -11.74 0.53 -31.90
N GLN A 392 -11.02 0.62 -30.79
CA GLN A 392 -10.60 -0.51 -29.98
C GLN A 392 -11.06 -0.32 -28.54
N VAL A 393 -11.70 -1.35 -27.98
CA VAL A 393 -12.06 -1.41 -26.56
C VAL A 393 -10.99 -2.18 -25.81
N ILE A 394 -10.47 -1.63 -24.71
CA ILE A 394 -9.42 -2.23 -23.88
C ILE A 394 -9.91 -2.26 -22.42
N GLY A 395 -9.89 -3.43 -21.78
CA GLY A 395 -10.30 -3.60 -20.39
C GLY A 395 -10.51 -5.06 -20.00
N PRO A 396 -10.68 -5.37 -18.70
CA PRO A 396 -10.70 -4.42 -17.58
C PRO A 396 -9.30 -3.87 -17.25
N CYS A 397 -9.22 -2.57 -16.97
CA CYS A 397 -8.00 -1.87 -16.61
C CYS A 397 -8.09 -1.26 -15.20
N ALA A 398 -6.94 -0.90 -14.64
CA ALA A 398 -6.85 -0.08 -13.44
C ALA A 398 -6.11 1.22 -13.74
N SER A 399 -6.62 2.35 -13.25
CA SER A 399 -5.82 3.58 -13.16
C SER A 399 -5.07 3.61 -11.84
N VAL A 400 -3.82 4.10 -11.90
CA VAL A 400 -2.97 4.37 -10.75
C VAL A 400 -2.53 5.81 -10.83
N SER A 401 -2.96 6.61 -9.85
CA SER A 401 -2.78 8.06 -9.83
C SER A 401 -1.88 8.47 -8.68
N LEU A 402 -0.77 9.13 -9.03
CA LEU A 402 0.05 9.89 -8.11
C LEU A 402 -0.64 11.24 -7.87
N VAL A 403 -0.95 11.57 -6.61
CA VAL A 403 -1.66 12.79 -6.25
C VAL A 403 -0.86 13.58 -5.22
N GLY A 404 -0.72 14.88 -5.46
CA GLY A 404 0.03 15.78 -4.60
C GLY A 404 0.12 17.19 -5.16
N ARG A 405 1.23 17.87 -4.91
CA ARG A 405 1.52 19.22 -5.41
C ARG A 405 2.89 19.26 -6.03
N ASN A 406 2.99 19.90 -7.19
CA ASN A 406 4.24 20.03 -7.93
C ASN A 406 4.81 18.66 -8.33
N ILE A 407 3.95 17.76 -8.82
CA ILE A 407 4.33 16.37 -9.16
C ILE A 407 5.44 16.35 -10.22
N ARG A 408 5.50 17.33 -11.12
CA ARG A 408 6.60 17.47 -12.09
C ARG A 408 7.98 17.40 -11.45
N ALA A 409 8.14 17.97 -10.26
CA ALA A 409 9.43 17.99 -9.58
C ALA A 409 9.89 16.60 -9.11
N ILE A 410 8.97 15.64 -8.90
CA ILE A 410 9.30 14.27 -8.50
C ILE A 410 9.33 13.28 -9.66
N LEU A 411 8.99 13.68 -10.89
CA LEU A 411 8.96 12.74 -12.03
C LEU A 411 10.30 12.04 -12.26
N HIS A 412 11.42 12.71 -11.97
CA HIS A 412 12.76 12.10 -12.05
C HIS A 412 12.96 10.92 -11.08
N GLN A 413 12.23 10.91 -9.96
CA GLN A 413 12.28 9.83 -8.96
C GLN A 413 11.48 8.61 -9.42
N LEU A 414 10.62 8.75 -10.44
CA LEU A 414 9.90 7.64 -11.04
C LEU A 414 10.78 6.75 -11.91
N GLY A 415 12.07 7.07 -12.10
CA GLY A 415 12.99 6.27 -12.91
C GLY A 415 12.96 4.78 -12.53
N GLY A 416 13.13 4.46 -11.24
CA GLY A 416 13.05 3.08 -10.75
C GLY A 416 11.64 2.47 -10.81
N ALA A 417 10.59 3.29 -10.79
CA ALA A 417 9.22 2.80 -11.00
C ALA A 417 8.93 2.50 -12.48
N PHE A 418 9.55 3.22 -13.41
CA PHE A 418 9.40 3.01 -14.85
C PHE A 418 10.09 1.75 -15.34
N GLU A 419 11.11 1.25 -14.64
CA GLU A 419 11.67 -0.08 -14.89
C GLU A 419 10.62 -1.19 -14.75
N PHE A 420 9.61 -1.01 -13.90
CA PHE A 420 8.50 -1.96 -13.78
C PHE A 420 7.59 -1.97 -15.01
N PHE A 421 7.55 -0.88 -15.78
CA PHE A 421 6.83 -0.80 -17.05
C PHE A 421 7.55 -1.50 -18.20
N GLU A 422 8.77 -2.00 -18.00
CA GLU A 422 9.48 -2.77 -19.02
C GLU A 422 8.82 -4.14 -19.27
N GLU A 423 8.13 -4.72 -18.28
CA GLU A 423 7.42 -6.01 -18.41
C GLU A 423 5.94 -5.85 -18.79
N GLN A 424 5.38 -4.64 -18.67
CA GLN A 424 3.92 -4.43 -18.62
C GLN A 424 3.47 -3.30 -19.54
N LYS A 425 2.31 -3.46 -20.18
CA LYS A 425 1.79 -2.48 -21.11
C LYS A 425 1.10 -1.33 -20.36
N ILE A 426 1.60 -0.12 -20.53
CA ILE A 426 0.86 1.10 -20.16
C ILE A 426 -0.07 1.44 -21.32
N HIS A 427 -1.37 1.45 -21.06
CA HIS A 427 -2.36 1.76 -22.10
C HIS A 427 -2.60 3.26 -22.24
N LEU A 428 -2.50 4.01 -21.14
CA LEU A 428 -2.73 5.46 -21.11
C LEU A 428 -1.88 6.11 -20.02
N VAL A 429 -1.32 7.28 -20.32
CA VAL A 429 -0.73 8.20 -19.34
C VAL A 429 -1.43 9.54 -19.45
N SER A 430 -1.80 10.13 -18.32
CA SER A 430 -2.42 11.46 -18.27
C SER A 430 -1.82 12.28 -17.14
N GLN A 431 -1.47 13.53 -17.44
CA GLN A 431 -0.94 14.49 -16.48
C GLN A 431 -1.84 15.71 -16.43
N ALA A 432 -2.31 16.10 -15.24
CA ALA A 432 -3.06 17.33 -15.11
C ALA A 432 -2.18 18.58 -15.30
N ALA A 433 -2.73 19.59 -15.97
CA ALA A 433 -2.07 20.87 -16.20
C ALA A 433 -1.81 21.66 -14.90
N ASN A 434 -2.62 21.42 -13.87
CA ASN A 434 -2.49 22.03 -12.53
C ASN A 434 -1.38 21.38 -11.67
N ASP A 435 -0.70 20.36 -12.19
CA ASP A 435 0.40 19.64 -11.53
C ASP A 435 0.02 19.00 -10.17
N LEU A 436 -1.26 18.61 -10.04
CA LEU A 436 -1.78 17.91 -8.86
C LEU A 436 -1.88 16.40 -9.03
N ASN A 437 -1.92 15.91 -10.27
CA ASN A 437 -2.04 14.48 -10.54
C ASN A 437 -1.15 14.01 -11.71
N PHE A 438 -0.72 12.76 -11.64
CA PHE A 438 -0.08 12.02 -12.72
C PHE A 438 -0.59 10.59 -12.70
N THR A 439 -1.26 10.17 -13.77
CA THR A 439 -2.02 8.92 -13.80
C THR A 439 -1.54 8.00 -14.91
N PHE A 440 -1.41 6.72 -14.58
CA PHE A 440 -1.16 5.62 -15.50
C PHE A 440 -2.41 4.75 -15.56
N VAL A 441 -2.69 4.15 -16.72
CA VAL A 441 -3.69 3.08 -16.86
C VAL A 441 -2.98 1.83 -17.33
N VAL A 442 -3.13 0.77 -16.55
CA VAL A 442 -2.49 -0.54 -16.72
C VAL A 442 -3.56 -1.64 -16.69
N ASP A 443 -3.18 -2.87 -16.99
CA ASP A 443 -4.07 -4.02 -16.79
C ASP A 443 -4.48 -4.15 -15.30
N GLU A 444 -5.71 -4.57 -15.04
CA GLU A 444 -6.32 -4.50 -13.71
C GLU A 444 -5.56 -5.30 -12.63
N ASP A 445 -4.96 -6.43 -13.01
CA ASP A 445 -4.18 -7.31 -12.15
C ASP A 445 -2.85 -6.67 -11.68
N GLN A 446 -2.35 -5.67 -12.40
CA GLN A 446 -1.12 -4.95 -12.06
C GLN A 446 -1.34 -3.74 -11.16
N GLY A 447 -2.57 -3.23 -11.05
CA GLY A 447 -2.88 -1.97 -10.37
C GLY A 447 -2.40 -1.93 -8.90
N ASP A 448 -2.72 -2.96 -8.11
CA ASP A 448 -2.37 -2.98 -6.68
C ASP A 448 -0.86 -3.09 -6.45
N ARG A 449 -0.18 -3.88 -7.28
CA ARG A 449 1.27 -4.08 -7.20
C ARG A 449 2.02 -2.78 -7.52
N LEU A 450 1.55 -2.05 -8.53
CA LEU A 450 2.11 -0.75 -8.89
C LEU A 450 1.87 0.29 -7.79
N VAL A 451 0.69 0.28 -7.15
CA VAL A 451 0.41 1.15 -5.98
C VAL A 451 1.39 0.89 -4.84
N GLU A 452 1.58 -0.39 -4.47
CA GLU A 452 2.48 -0.76 -3.38
C GLU A 452 3.91 -0.30 -3.66
N GLN A 453 4.43 -0.56 -4.86
CA GLN A 453 5.79 -0.16 -5.23
C GLN A 453 5.97 1.36 -5.30
N LEU A 454 5.04 2.09 -5.92
CA LEU A 454 5.09 3.55 -5.97
C LEU A 454 4.99 4.15 -4.57
N HIS A 455 4.18 3.56 -3.69
CA HIS A 455 4.07 3.97 -2.30
C HIS A 455 5.38 3.73 -1.54
N GLU A 456 5.98 2.54 -1.69
CA GLU A 456 7.27 2.17 -1.10
C GLU A 456 8.42 3.05 -1.58
N LEU A 457 8.43 3.44 -2.85
CA LEU A 457 9.47 4.28 -3.45
C LEU A 457 9.31 5.77 -3.09
N LEU A 458 8.08 6.28 -3.09
CA LEU A 458 7.84 7.74 -3.11
C LEU A 458 7.20 8.29 -1.84
N ILE A 459 6.54 7.46 -1.02
CA ILE A 459 5.80 7.91 0.16
C ILE A 459 6.37 7.32 1.46
N ARG A 460 6.70 6.03 1.49
CA ARG A 460 7.29 5.39 2.67
C ARG A 460 8.63 6.03 3.11
N PRO A 461 9.55 6.43 2.21
CA PRO A 461 10.82 7.02 2.62
C PRO A 461 10.67 8.44 3.18
N VAL A 462 9.57 9.13 2.84
CA VAL A 462 9.28 10.46 3.34
C VAL A 462 8.97 10.35 4.83
N PRO A 463 9.61 11.12 5.73
CA PRO A 463 9.35 11.08 7.16
C PRO A 463 7.91 11.54 7.49
N GLY A 464 7.49 11.35 8.74
CA GLY A 464 6.27 12.00 9.23
C GLY A 464 6.46 13.49 9.43
N ASP A 465 5.47 14.26 8.99
CA ASP A 465 5.43 15.71 9.16
C ASP A 465 4.02 16.17 9.55
N LYS A 466 3.69 17.43 9.28
CA LYS A 466 2.35 17.98 9.52
C LYS A 466 1.29 17.42 8.57
N VAL A 467 1.69 16.73 7.50
CA VAL A 467 0.82 16.16 6.47
C VAL A 467 0.82 14.63 6.53
N LEU A 468 1.98 13.96 6.62
CA LEU A 468 2.08 12.50 6.71
C LEU A 468 2.19 12.03 8.17
N GLY A 469 1.17 11.30 8.62
CA GLY A 469 1.04 10.74 9.96
C GLY A 469 1.54 9.29 10.08
N PRO A 470 1.12 8.55 11.13
CA PRO A 470 1.47 7.15 11.32
C PRO A 470 0.90 6.25 10.22
N THR A 471 1.48 5.06 10.05
CA THR A 471 0.96 4.04 9.13
C THR A 471 -0.34 3.44 9.66
N TRP A 472 -1.13 2.85 8.77
CA TRP A 472 -2.31 2.08 9.14
C TRP A 472 -1.97 0.97 10.13
N GLN A 473 -0.87 0.25 9.90
CA GLN A 473 -0.36 -0.76 10.81
C GLN A 473 -0.09 -0.16 12.20
N GLN A 474 0.57 0.99 12.30
CA GLN A 474 0.84 1.63 13.59
C GLN A 474 -0.43 2.05 14.34
N LEU A 475 -1.47 2.51 13.63
CA LEU A 475 -2.74 2.94 14.21
C LEU A 475 -3.61 1.78 14.73
N PHE A 476 -3.57 0.62 14.07
CA PHE A 476 -4.49 -0.49 14.33
C PHE A 476 -3.83 -1.80 14.75
N SER A 477 -2.50 -1.83 14.95
CA SER A 477 -1.83 -2.98 15.56
C SER A 477 -2.46 -3.31 16.90
N ARG A 478 -2.94 -4.55 17.07
CA ARG A 478 -3.48 -5.00 18.35
C ARG A 478 -2.35 -5.05 19.38
N PRO A 479 -2.63 -4.79 20.68
CA PRO A 479 -1.66 -5.02 21.73
C PRO A 479 -1.10 -6.46 21.76
N HIS A 480 -1.82 -7.42 21.19
CA HIS A 480 -1.36 -8.81 21.02
C HIS A 480 -0.38 -9.05 19.86
N ASP A 481 -0.30 -8.18 18.85
CA ASP A 481 0.74 -8.29 17.82
C ASP A 481 2.08 -7.69 18.30
N ARG A 482 2.06 -6.95 19.42
CA ARG A 482 3.25 -6.55 20.18
C ARG A 482 3.71 -7.63 21.18
N ALA A 483 3.00 -8.75 21.28
CA ALA A 483 3.26 -9.80 22.28
C ALA A 483 4.28 -10.86 21.82
N GLY A 484 4.85 -10.74 20.61
CA GLY A 484 6.22 -11.18 20.40
C GLY A 484 7.10 -10.05 20.91
N GLY A 485 7.46 -10.07 22.20
CA GLY A 485 8.24 -8.99 22.81
C GLY A 485 9.42 -8.64 21.91
N ALA A 486 9.39 -7.48 21.27
CA ALA A 486 10.50 -7.02 20.46
C ALA A 486 11.67 -6.85 21.45
N SER A 487 12.53 -7.85 21.51
CA SER A 487 13.76 -7.76 22.28
C SER A 487 14.50 -6.54 21.74
N LEU A 488 14.87 -5.61 22.61
CA LEU A 488 15.70 -4.49 22.23
C LEU A 488 16.92 -5.04 21.45
N PRO A 489 17.34 -4.39 20.34
CA PRO A 489 18.47 -4.86 19.57
C PRO A 489 19.70 -5.05 20.47
N TRP A 490 20.49 -6.09 20.21
CA TRP A 490 21.66 -6.45 21.03
C TRP A 490 22.61 -5.26 21.24
N TRP A 491 22.75 -4.40 20.22
CA TRP A 491 23.64 -3.24 20.24
C TRP A 491 23.21 -2.17 21.25
N ARG A 492 21.94 -2.15 21.70
CA ARG A 492 21.52 -1.30 22.82
C ARG A 492 22.09 -1.80 24.14
N ALA A 493 22.04 -3.11 24.36
CA ALA A 493 22.59 -3.73 25.57
C ALA A 493 24.13 -3.64 25.59
N LYS A 494 24.78 -3.76 24.43
CA LYS A 494 26.24 -3.67 24.26
C LYS A 494 26.75 -2.27 23.88
N ARG A 495 25.99 -1.20 24.16
CA ARG A 495 26.36 0.18 23.78
C ARG A 495 27.76 0.60 24.26
N ALA A 496 28.10 0.32 25.52
CA ALA A 496 29.39 0.71 26.08
C ALA A 496 30.56 -0.04 25.43
N GLU A 497 30.35 -1.32 25.13
CA GLU A 497 31.33 -2.17 24.45
C GLU A 497 31.54 -1.72 23.00
N LEU A 498 30.49 -1.34 22.27
CA LEU A 498 30.58 -0.79 20.92
C LEU A 498 31.38 0.52 20.88
N LEU A 499 31.10 1.44 21.81
CA LEU A 499 31.86 2.69 21.91
C LEU A 499 33.32 2.43 22.27
N GLY A 500 33.59 1.47 23.17
CA GLY A 500 34.94 1.03 23.53
C GLY A 500 35.69 0.36 22.37
N ALA A 501 35.01 -0.47 21.57
CA ALA A 501 35.58 -1.15 20.42
C ALA A 501 36.00 -0.16 19.32
N LEU A 502 35.17 0.87 19.07
CA LEU A 502 35.55 1.96 18.16
C LEU A 502 36.80 2.68 18.68
N GLY A 503 36.82 3.06 19.95
CA GLY A 503 37.93 3.78 20.59
C GLY A 503 38.23 5.10 19.86
N ASP A 504 39.49 5.32 19.53
CA ASP A 504 39.97 6.53 18.82
C ASP A 504 39.79 6.45 17.30
N ARG A 505 39.24 5.35 16.76
CA ARG A 505 38.99 5.21 15.33
C ARG A 505 37.84 6.11 14.89
N ASP A 506 37.86 6.46 13.61
CA ASP A 506 36.83 7.27 12.98
C ASP A 506 35.61 6.44 12.53
N ALA A 507 35.84 5.21 12.07
CA ALA A 507 34.77 4.28 11.71
C ALA A 507 35.23 2.81 11.85
N ALA A 508 34.29 1.93 12.15
CA ALA A 508 34.50 0.47 12.18
C ALA A 508 33.17 -0.27 11.98
N PHE A 509 33.20 -1.38 11.24
CA PHE A 509 32.19 -2.42 11.39
C PHE A 509 32.44 -3.19 12.68
N VAL A 510 31.41 -3.43 13.47
CA VAL A 510 31.49 -4.25 14.69
C VAL A 510 30.46 -5.37 14.60
N TYR A 511 30.90 -6.61 14.82
CA TYR A 511 30.10 -7.81 14.72
C TYR A 511 29.99 -8.50 16.09
N ASP A 512 28.76 -8.83 16.47
CA ASP A 512 28.47 -9.59 17.69
C ASP A 512 28.45 -11.10 17.38
N LEU A 513 29.43 -11.83 17.90
CA LEU A 513 29.56 -13.26 17.59
C LEU A 513 28.44 -14.11 18.21
N ASP A 514 27.90 -13.70 19.36
CA ASP A 514 26.78 -14.39 20.02
C ASP A 514 25.51 -14.34 19.15
N ALA A 515 25.24 -13.21 18.50
CA ALA A 515 24.12 -13.02 17.58
C ALA A 515 24.27 -13.90 16.33
N VAL A 516 25.48 -14.01 15.77
CA VAL A 516 25.78 -14.92 14.65
C VAL A 516 25.53 -16.38 15.05
N GLN A 517 26.03 -16.78 16.22
CA GLN A 517 25.80 -18.12 16.76
C GLN A 517 24.31 -18.39 17.05
N GLY A 518 23.58 -17.38 17.53
CA GLY A 518 22.13 -17.44 17.75
C GLY A 518 21.37 -17.72 16.47
N ALA A 519 21.65 -16.97 15.41
CA ALA A 519 21.03 -17.17 14.09
C ALA A 519 21.38 -18.54 13.49
N ALA A 520 22.65 -18.98 13.62
CA ALA A 520 23.08 -20.29 13.16
C ALA A 520 22.37 -21.44 13.90
N ARG A 521 22.26 -21.35 15.23
CA ARG A 521 21.53 -22.33 16.05
C ARG A 521 20.05 -22.38 15.70
N ALA A 522 19.43 -21.24 15.43
CA ALA A 522 18.02 -21.17 15.05
C ALA A 522 17.74 -21.95 13.75
N LEU A 523 18.60 -21.82 12.74
CA LEU A 523 18.45 -22.56 11.48
C LEU A 523 18.86 -24.04 11.60
N ARG A 524 19.94 -24.34 12.33
CA ARG A 524 20.36 -25.72 12.60
C ARG A 524 19.37 -26.50 13.46
N GLY A 525 18.51 -25.80 14.20
CA GLY A 525 17.45 -26.39 15.02
C GLY A 525 16.20 -26.82 14.25
N LEU A 526 16.09 -26.47 12.96
CA LEU A 526 14.94 -26.85 12.13
C LEU A 526 15.04 -28.34 11.75
N ALA A 527 14.07 -29.14 12.19
CA ALA A 527 14.09 -30.59 12.01
C ALA A 527 13.96 -31.00 10.53
N ALA A 528 13.36 -30.16 9.69
CA ALA A 528 13.22 -30.40 8.26
C ALA A 528 14.56 -30.36 7.51
N LEU A 529 15.54 -29.60 7.99
CA LEU A 529 16.78 -29.35 7.27
C LEU A 529 17.85 -30.39 7.59
N SER A 530 18.44 -30.97 6.54
CA SER A 530 19.62 -31.83 6.69
C SER A 530 20.89 -31.00 6.84
N ARG A 531 21.02 -29.93 6.04
CA ARG A 531 22.20 -29.06 6.00
C ARG A 531 21.82 -27.60 5.85
N VAL A 532 22.72 -26.74 6.32
CA VAL A 532 22.66 -25.30 6.17
C VAL A 532 24.02 -24.85 5.65
N HIS A 533 24.04 -24.18 4.50
CA HIS A 533 25.25 -23.63 3.88
C HIS A 533 25.25 -22.11 3.99
N TYR A 534 26.24 -21.53 4.65
CA TYR A 534 26.40 -20.09 4.66
C TYR A 534 26.97 -19.61 3.33
N SER A 535 26.22 -18.77 2.63
CA SER A 535 26.67 -18.10 1.41
C SER A 535 27.69 -17.02 1.76
N ILE A 536 28.98 -17.31 1.59
CA ILE A 536 30.04 -16.50 2.20
C ILE A 536 30.24 -15.13 1.54
N LYS A 537 29.71 -14.94 0.32
CA LYS A 537 29.63 -13.63 -0.34
C LYS A 537 28.90 -12.57 0.49
N ALA A 538 28.07 -12.99 1.45
CA ALA A 538 27.44 -12.09 2.41
C ALA A 538 28.48 -11.41 3.32
N ASN A 539 29.44 -12.16 3.85
CA ASN A 539 30.64 -11.67 4.52
C ASN A 539 31.69 -12.80 4.66
N PRO A 540 32.82 -12.75 3.93
CA PRO A 540 33.83 -13.81 3.94
C PRO A 540 34.88 -13.65 5.07
N HIS A 541 34.65 -12.79 6.07
CA HIS A 541 35.64 -12.53 7.12
C HIS A 541 35.97 -13.81 7.92
N PRO A 542 37.27 -14.16 8.14
CA PRO A 542 37.69 -15.39 8.79
C PRO A 542 37.03 -15.69 10.13
N GLU A 543 36.80 -14.67 10.96
CA GLU A 543 36.22 -14.84 12.30
C GLU A 543 34.73 -15.26 12.25
N LEU A 544 33.96 -14.71 11.30
CA LEU A 544 32.58 -15.13 11.07
C LEU A 544 32.53 -16.57 10.55
N LEU A 545 33.42 -16.91 9.62
CA LEU A 545 33.51 -18.26 9.08
C LEU A 545 33.84 -19.29 10.18
N ARG A 546 34.82 -19.00 11.05
CA ARG A 546 35.13 -19.87 12.20
C ARG A 546 33.94 -20.03 13.14
N THR A 547 33.26 -18.93 13.44
CA THR A 547 32.08 -18.91 14.32
C THR A 547 30.94 -19.76 13.76
N LEU A 548 30.62 -19.61 12.47
CA LEU A 548 29.58 -20.38 11.79
C LEU A 548 29.96 -21.86 11.67
N ARG A 549 31.22 -22.18 11.38
CA ARG A 549 31.71 -23.57 11.32
C ARG A 549 31.61 -24.26 12.67
N ALA A 550 31.95 -23.56 13.76
CA ALA A 550 31.80 -24.04 15.13
C ALA A 550 30.33 -24.28 15.50
N ALA A 551 29.41 -23.48 14.94
CA ALA A 551 27.96 -23.68 15.06
C ALA A 551 27.40 -24.79 14.14
N GLY A 552 28.25 -25.49 13.38
CA GLY A 552 27.85 -26.62 12.53
C GLY A 552 27.23 -26.21 11.19
N VAL A 553 27.48 -24.99 10.73
CA VAL A 553 27.08 -24.50 9.39
C VAL A 553 28.21 -24.81 8.39
N GLU A 554 27.84 -25.26 7.19
CA GLU A 554 28.76 -25.51 6.07
C GLU A 554 28.83 -24.27 5.15
N PHE A 555 29.52 -24.33 4.01
CA PHE A 555 29.78 -23.14 3.19
C PHE A 555 29.33 -23.31 1.76
N GLU A 556 28.64 -22.29 1.25
CA GLU A 556 28.37 -22.06 -0.16
C GLU A 556 29.29 -20.95 -0.66
N CYS A 557 29.93 -21.19 -1.81
CA CYS A 557 30.91 -20.32 -2.44
C CYS A 557 30.51 -20.07 -3.90
N VAL A 558 30.61 -18.83 -4.36
CA VAL A 558 30.29 -18.44 -5.75
C VAL A 558 31.51 -18.15 -6.61
N SER A 559 32.71 -18.13 -6.02
CA SER A 559 33.97 -17.93 -6.75
C SER A 559 35.11 -18.81 -6.23
N ARG A 560 36.11 -19.06 -7.08
CA ARG A 560 37.33 -19.77 -6.68
C ARG A 560 37.99 -19.17 -5.43
N GLY A 561 38.06 -17.84 -5.33
CA GLY A 561 38.68 -17.16 -4.19
C GLY A 561 37.94 -17.43 -2.87
N GLU A 562 36.62 -17.60 -2.93
CA GLU A 562 35.81 -17.99 -1.78
C GLU A 562 36.11 -19.43 -1.33
N VAL A 563 36.21 -20.37 -2.28
CA VAL A 563 36.58 -21.77 -1.97
C VAL A 563 37.99 -21.85 -1.39
N GLU A 564 38.97 -21.14 -1.98
CA GLU A 564 40.35 -21.10 -1.47
C GLU A 564 40.41 -20.49 -0.06
N ARG A 565 39.60 -19.47 0.23
CA ARG A 565 39.48 -18.90 1.58
C ARG A 565 39.02 -19.95 2.59
N VAL A 566 37.95 -20.69 2.26
CA VAL A 566 37.39 -21.73 3.13
C VAL A 566 38.41 -22.86 3.37
N LEU A 567 39.02 -23.39 2.31
CA LEU A 567 40.02 -24.47 2.43
C LEU A 567 41.28 -24.04 3.19
N THR A 568 41.70 -22.78 3.03
CA THR A 568 42.85 -22.24 3.78
C THR A 568 42.55 -22.12 5.27
N LEU A 569 41.33 -21.71 5.63
CA LEU A 569 40.92 -21.59 7.03
C LEU A 569 40.63 -22.94 7.68
N PHE A 570 40.18 -23.92 6.90
CA PHE A 570 39.77 -25.24 7.36
C PHE A 570 40.44 -26.33 6.51
N PRO A 571 41.73 -26.60 6.70
CA PRO A 571 42.46 -27.62 5.93
C PRO A 571 41.90 -29.03 6.12
N ASP A 572 41.22 -29.28 7.25
CA ASP A 572 40.58 -30.56 7.57
C ASP A 572 39.15 -30.67 7.01
N LEU A 573 38.62 -29.63 6.36
CA LEU A 573 37.30 -29.68 5.74
C LEU A 573 37.37 -30.49 4.44
N GLU A 574 36.62 -31.59 4.40
CA GLU A 574 36.43 -32.37 3.17
C GLU A 574 35.90 -31.45 2.05
N PRO A 575 36.60 -31.33 0.90
CA PRO A 575 36.18 -30.45 -0.19
C PRO A 575 34.75 -30.70 -0.68
N ALA A 576 34.28 -31.94 -0.62
CA ALA A 576 32.92 -32.33 -1.00
C ALA A 576 31.81 -31.75 -0.10
N ARG A 577 32.16 -31.11 1.03
CA ARG A 577 31.25 -30.36 1.90
C ARG A 577 31.12 -28.88 1.53
N ILE A 578 31.90 -28.40 0.57
CA ILE A 578 31.77 -27.05 0.03
C ILE A 578 30.84 -27.12 -1.17
N LEU A 579 29.77 -26.34 -1.14
CA LEU A 579 28.88 -26.16 -2.27
C LEU A 579 29.42 -25.00 -3.13
N TYR A 580 29.75 -25.27 -4.38
CA TYR A 580 30.26 -24.28 -5.32
C TYR A 580 29.22 -23.95 -6.37
N THR A 581 28.62 -22.76 -6.30
CA THR A 581 27.55 -22.29 -7.18
C THR A 581 28.01 -21.09 -8.02
N PRO A 582 28.94 -21.30 -8.97
CA PRO A 582 29.43 -20.24 -9.84
C PRO A 582 28.36 -19.79 -10.84
N ASN A 583 28.45 -18.52 -11.26
CA ASN A 583 27.64 -17.99 -12.36
C ASN A 583 28.53 -17.46 -13.48
N PHE A 584 28.34 -17.93 -14.72
CA PHE A 584 29.18 -17.59 -15.88
C PHE A 584 30.70 -17.74 -15.64
N ALA A 585 31.12 -18.66 -14.76
CA ALA A 585 32.54 -18.88 -14.48
C ALA A 585 33.28 -19.50 -15.68
N PRO A 586 34.58 -19.19 -15.86
CA PRO A 586 35.38 -19.77 -16.93
C PRO A 586 35.57 -21.28 -16.73
N ARG A 587 35.74 -22.03 -17.82
CA ARG A 587 36.01 -23.49 -17.82
C ARG A 587 37.10 -23.90 -16.81
N ALA A 588 38.14 -23.08 -16.67
CA ALA A 588 39.26 -23.35 -15.78
C ALA A 588 38.85 -23.41 -14.29
N GLU A 589 37.82 -22.67 -13.88
CA GLU A 589 37.32 -22.73 -12.49
C GLU A 589 36.52 -24.01 -12.23
N TYR A 590 35.69 -24.43 -13.19
CA TYR A 590 35.00 -25.73 -13.13
C TYR A 590 36.00 -26.88 -13.01
N ALA A 591 37.03 -26.89 -13.86
CA ALA A 591 38.09 -27.91 -13.83
C ALA A 591 38.81 -27.94 -12.48
N TRP A 592 39.22 -26.76 -12.00
CA TRP A 592 39.92 -26.62 -10.74
C TRP A 592 39.10 -27.13 -9.54
N ALA A 593 37.79 -26.86 -9.52
CA ALA A 593 36.89 -27.27 -8.44
C ALA A 593 36.65 -28.79 -8.45
N LEU A 594 36.39 -29.37 -9.63
CA LEU A 594 36.17 -30.81 -9.80
C LEU A 594 37.43 -31.63 -9.44
N GLU A 595 38.62 -31.19 -9.88
CA GLU A 595 39.91 -31.83 -9.53
C GLU A 595 40.14 -31.89 -8.00
N ARG A 596 39.56 -30.95 -7.25
CA ARG A 596 39.67 -30.88 -5.78
C ARG A 596 38.57 -31.65 -5.06
N GLY A 597 37.61 -32.21 -5.79
CA GLY A 597 36.45 -32.89 -5.21
C GLY A 597 35.46 -31.94 -4.55
N VAL A 598 35.43 -30.66 -4.95
CA VAL A 598 34.39 -29.71 -4.51
C VAL A 598 33.09 -30.03 -5.21
N ARG A 599 31.94 -29.89 -4.52
CA ARG A 599 30.62 -30.15 -5.10
C ARG A 599 30.23 -28.97 -6.00
N VAL A 600 30.13 -29.21 -7.30
CA VAL A 600 29.90 -28.16 -8.31
C VAL A 600 28.43 -28.12 -8.72
N THR A 601 27.85 -26.92 -8.70
CA THR A 601 26.55 -26.63 -9.31
C THR A 601 26.73 -26.06 -10.71
N VAL A 602 26.00 -26.59 -11.68
CA VAL A 602 25.91 -26.08 -13.04
C VAL A 602 24.73 -25.10 -13.15
N ASP A 603 25.01 -23.87 -13.56
CA ASP A 603 24.01 -22.79 -13.65
C ASP A 603 23.28 -22.73 -15.01
N ASN A 604 23.85 -23.33 -16.07
CA ASN A 604 23.24 -23.40 -17.40
C ASN A 604 23.69 -24.64 -18.19
N THR A 605 22.98 -25.02 -19.25
CA THR A 605 23.29 -26.23 -20.06
C THR A 605 24.59 -26.11 -20.87
N TYR A 606 25.06 -24.89 -21.16
CA TYR A 606 26.23 -24.64 -22.00
C TYR A 606 27.49 -25.38 -21.51
N ALA A 607 27.69 -25.46 -20.19
CA ALA A 607 28.85 -26.15 -19.62
C ALA A 607 28.84 -27.66 -19.96
N LEU A 608 27.68 -28.31 -19.87
CA LEU A 608 27.52 -29.73 -20.19
C LEU A 608 27.59 -29.99 -21.70
N GLU A 609 27.07 -29.09 -22.52
CA GLU A 609 27.12 -29.18 -23.99
C GLU A 609 28.54 -28.99 -24.52
N SER A 610 29.25 -27.98 -24.01
CA SER A 610 30.53 -27.54 -24.57
C SER A 610 31.71 -28.28 -23.96
N TRP A 611 31.62 -28.71 -22.70
CA TRP A 611 32.73 -29.31 -21.95
C TRP A 611 32.34 -30.67 -21.31
N PRO A 612 31.69 -31.61 -22.04
CA PRO A 612 31.16 -32.85 -21.46
C PRO A 612 32.22 -33.69 -20.75
N GLU A 613 33.41 -33.82 -21.34
CA GLU A 613 34.55 -34.58 -20.77
C GLU A 613 34.98 -34.07 -19.40
N LEU A 614 34.71 -32.80 -19.07
CA LEU A 614 35.07 -32.20 -17.80
C LEU A 614 34.25 -32.79 -16.64
N PHE A 615 32.99 -33.13 -16.91
CA PHE A 615 32.03 -33.59 -15.90
C PHE A 615 31.94 -35.12 -15.85
N ALA A 616 32.68 -35.82 -16.71
CA ALA A 616 32.67 -37.28 -16.76
C ALA A 616 33.04 -37.88 -15.41
N SER A 617 32.20 -38.81 -14.93
CA SER A 617 32.34 -39.50 -13.63
C SER A 617 32.24 -38.59 -12.39
N HIS A 618 31.79 -37.35 -12.54
CA HIS A 618 31.55 -36.44 -11.41
C HIS A 618 30.07 -36.35 -11.05
N ASP A 619 29.84 -36.09 -9.77
CA ASP A 619 28.54 -35.74 -9.22
C ASP A 619 28.38 -34.23 -9.25
N ILE A 620 27.27 -33.75 -9.81
CA ILE A 620 26.98 -32.34 -9.98
C ILE A 620 25.60 -31.98 -9.44
N PHE A 621 25.46 -30.70 -9.11
CA PHE A 621 24.19 -30.06 -8.83
C PHE A 621 23.74 -29.27 -10.07
N VAL A 622 22.44 -29.01 -10.17
CA VAL A 622 21.90 -28.10 -11.19
C VAL A 622 21.11 -27.01 -10.51
N ARG A 623 21.43 -25.76 -10.84
CA ARG A 623 20.61 -24.63 -10.40
C ARG A 623 19.41 -24.50 -11.32
N VAL A 624 18.22 -24.41 -10.75
CA VAL A 624 16.94 -24.40 -11.44
C VAL A 624 16.33 -23.00 -11.37
N ASP A 625 15.96 -22.47 -12.53
CA ASP A 625 15.04 -21.33 -12.63
C ASP A 625 13.60 -21.86 -12.58
N THR A 626 12.89 -21.50 -11.51
CA THR A 626 11.48 -21.87 -11.28
C THR A 626 10.50 -21.08 -12.15
N GLY A 627 10.97 -20.06 -12.89
CA GLY A 627 10.16 -19.16 -13.69
C GLY A 627 9.46 -18.05 -12.88
N VAL A 628 9.55 -18.07 -11.55
CA VAL A 628 8.91 -17.10 -10.65
C VAL A 628 9.93 -16.54 -9.65
N GLY A 629 10.42 -15.32 -9.90
CA GLY A 629 11.28 -14.58 -8.95
C GLY A 629 10.49 -13.88 -7.84
N ARG A 630 10.99 -13.93 -6.59
CA ARG A 630 10.41 -13.25 -5.41
C ARG A 630 11.44 -12.30 -4.78
N GLY A 631 11.04 -11.07 -4.43
CA GLY A 631 11.92 -10.08 -3.81
C GLY A 631 11.46 -8.65 -4.04
N HIS A 632 11.90 -7.74 -3.14
CA HIS A 632 11.47 -6.34 -3.09
C HIS A 632 12.04 -5.47 -4.23
N HIS A 633 13.06 -5.93 -4.97
CA HIS A 633 13.68 -5.22 -6.11
C HIS A 633 14.14 -6.19 -7.21
N THR A 634 14.26 -5.72 -8.45
CA THR A 634 14.79 -6.50 -9.60
C THR A 634 16.18 -7.08 -9.35
N HIS A 635 17.07 -6.36 -8.65
CA HIS A 635 18.44 -6.83 -8.34
C HIS A 635 18.51 -7.96 -7.30
N VAL A 636 17.39 -8.28 -6.62
CA VAL A 636 17.30 -9.37 -5.64
C VAL A 636 16.33 -10.47 -6.06
N ARG A 637 15.80 -10.44 -7.29
CA ARG A 637 15.04 -11.52 -7.91
C ARG A 637 15.97 -12.34 -8.79
N THR A 638 15.99 -13.65 -8.60
CA THR A 638 16.96 -14.55 -9.26
C THR A 638 16.31 -15.68 -10.05
N ALA A 639 15.01 -15.57 -10.36
CA ALA A 639 14.24 -16.51 -11.18
C ALA A 639 13.30 -15.74 -12.15
N GLY A 640 12.95 -16.34 -13.28
CA GLY A 640 12.16 -15.76 -14.37
C GLY A 640 12.96 -15.48 -15.66
N THR A 641 12.28 -15.21 -16.77
CA THR A 641 12.87 -15.09 -18.13
C THR A 641 13.93 -13.99 -18.31
N ARG A 642 14.02 -13.03 -17.38
CA ARG A 642 15.04 -11.97 -17.34
C ARG A 642 16.16 -12.24 -16.31
N SER A 643 16.06 -13.35 -15.57
CA SER A 643 17.12 -13.83 -14.70
C SER A 643 18.24 -14.42 -15.54
N LYS A 644 19.48 -14.09 -15.19
CA LYS A 644 20.67 -14.72 -15.79
C LYS A 644 21.08 -16.02 -15.11
N PHE A 645 20.26 -16.52 -14.18
CA PHE A 645 20.63 -17.59 -13.25
C PHE A 645 19.77 -18.82 -13.46
N GLY A 646 20.42 -19.99 -13.49
CA GLY A 646 19.76 -21.29 -13.47
C GLY A 646 19.22 -21.76 -14.82
N VAL A 647 19.07 -23.08 -14.93
CA VAL A 647 18.44 -23.77 -16.05
C VAL A 647 16.91 -23.66 -15.90
N PRO A 648 16.16 -23.18 -16.90
CA PRO A 648 14.70 -23.16 -16.85
C PRO A 648 14.13 -24.53 -16.53
N ILE A 649 13.12 -24.58 -15.64
CA ILE A 649 12.53 -25.87 -15.23
C ILE A 649 12.04 -26.72 -16.42
N ALA A 650 11.59 -26.08 -17.50
CA ALA A 650 11.14 -26.73 -18.72
C ALA A 650 12.29 -27.40 -19.52
N GLU A 651 13.52 -26.94 -19.33
CA GLU A 651 14.74 -27.45 -19.99
C GLU A 651 15.47 -28.52 -19.15
N LEU A 652 15.00 -28.82 -17.94
CA LEU A 652 15.57 -29.88 -17.11
C LEU A 652 15.65 -31.25 -17.79
N PRO A 653 14.66 -31.69 -18.60
CA PRO A 653 14.79 -32.94 -19.36
C PRO A 653 15.98 -32.95 -20.33
N ASP A 654 16.27 -31.82 -20.98
CA ASP A 654 17.42 -31.67 -21.87
C ASP A 654 18.72 -31.60 -21.08
N CYS A 655 18.74 -30.88 -19.96
CA CYS A 655 19.87 -30.88 -19.02
C CYS A 655 20.20 -32.32 -18.54
N ALA A 656 19.19 -33.12 -18.20
CA ALA A 656 19.34 -34.52 -17.81
C ALA A 656 19.90 -35.39 -18.95
N ARG A 657 19.49 -35.14 -20.20
CA ARG A 657 20.06 -35.81 -21.38
C ARG A 657 21.53 -35.47 -21.55
N LEU A 658 21.90 -34.19 -21.48
CA LEU A 658 23.27 -33.71 -21.61
C LEU A 658 24.19 -34.25 -20.52
N ALA A 659 23.73 -34.28 -19.26
CA ALA A 659 24.51 -34.86 -18.17
C ALA A 659 24.80 -36.35 -18.40
N ARG A 660 23.82 -37.13 -18.90
CA ARG A 660 24.03 -38.54 -19.26
C ARG A 660 25.04 -38.72 -20.40
N GLU A 661 24.96 -37.87 -21.43
CA GLU A 661 25.91 -37.86 -22.56
C GLU A 661 27.33 -37.50 -22.08
N ALA A 662 27.44 -36.55 -21.14
CA ALA A 662 28.68 -36.17 -20.47
C ALA A 662 29.18 -37.20 -19.44
N ARG A 663 28.43 -38.28 -19.18
CA ARG A 663 28.71 -39.28 -18.13
C ARG A 663 28.82 -38.67 -16.72
N ALA A 664 28.10 -37.57 -16.48
CA ALA A 664 27.95 -36.94 -15.17
C ALA A 664 26.68 -37.44 -14.47
N ARG A 665 26.65 -37.38 -13.13
CA ARG A 665 25.46 -37.72 -12.33
C ARG A 665 24.91 -36.46 -11.68
N ILE A 666 23.63 -36.15 -11.92
CA ILE A 666 22.95 -35.06 -11.23
C ILE A 666 22.40 -35.61 -9.92
N VAL A 667 22.99 -35.16 -8.81
CA VAL A 667 22.67 -35.65 -7.46
C VAL A 667 21.92 -34.62 -6.61
N GLY A 668 21.83 -33.36 -7.07
CA GLY A 668 21.10 -32.31 -6.39
C GLY A 668 20.51 -31.25 -7.32
N LEU A 669 19.37 -30.70 -6.92
CA LEU A 669 18.76 -29.52 -7.55
C LEU A 669 18.75 -28.36 -6.56
N GLU A 670 19.15 -27.18 -7.01
CA GLU A 670 19.17 -25.95 -6.22
C GLU A 670 18.23 -24.93 -6.84
N ALA A 671 17.48 -24.16 -6.04
CA ALA A 671 16.79 -22.98 -6.54
C ALA A 671 16.90 -21.80 -5.58
N HIS A 672 17.31 -20.64 -6.11
CA HIS A 672 17.30 -19.38 -5.38
C HIS A 672 16.24 -18.47 -5.99
N VAL A 673 15.17 -18.17 -5.25
CA VAL A 673 14.06 -17.33 -5.76
C VAL A 673 14.28 -15.83 -5.52
N GLY A 674 15.15 -15.47 -4.57
CA GLY A 674 15.59 -14.11 -4.33
C GLY A 674 15.96 -13.83 -2.88
N SER A 675 15.95 -12.55 -2.47
CA SER A 675 16.42 -12.12 -1.15
C SER A 675 15.47 -11.16 -0.43
N GLY A 676 15.36 -11.28 0.90
CA GLY A 676 14.48 -10.45 1.73
C GLY A 676 13.06 -10.95 1.86
N ILE A 677 12.85 -12.26 1.76
CA ILE A 677 11.53 -12.87 1.74
C ILE A 677 11.07 -13.16 3.17
N PHE A 678 9.87 -12.72 3.53
CA PHE A 678 9.25 -12.98 4.83
C PHE A 678 8.13 -14.04 4.77
N ASP A 679 7.54 -14.24 3.59
CA ASP A 679 6.53 -15.28 3.37
C ASP A 679 7.18 -16.66 3.25
N VAL A 680 7.09 -17.43 4.34
CA VAL A 680 7.68 -18.77 4.45
C VAL A 680 7.07 -19.81 3.50
N THR A 681 5.88 -19.55 2.93
CA THR A 681 5.27 -20.45 1.93
C THR A 681 6.07 -20.52 0.63
N SER A 682 6.94 -19.53 0.39
CA SER A 682 7.88 -19.52 -0.75
C SER A 682 8.78 -20.76 -0.76
N TRP A 683 9.36 -21.13 0.38
CA TRP A 683 10.26 -22.28 0.47
C TRP A 683 9.52 -23.60 0.34
N GLU A 684 8.28 -23.69 0.85
CA GLU A 684 7.45 -24.88 0.61
C GLU A 684 7.19 -25.07 -0.89
N HIS A 685 6.80 -24.00 -1.57
CA HIS A 685 6.54 -24.04 -3.01
C HIS A 685 7.79 -24.46 -3.80
N THR A 686 8.94 -23.84 -3.51
CA THR A 686 10.23 -24.21 -4.12
C THR A 686 10.57 -25.67 -3.85
N ALA A 687 10.46 -26.13 -2.60
CA ALA A 687 10.76 -27.50 -2.22
C ALA A 687 9.90 -28.50 -3.00
N ARG A 688 8.58 -28.25 -3.11
CA ARG A 688 7.65 -29.12 -3.85
C ARG A 688 7.94 -29.12 -5.35
N LEU A 689 8.30 -27.98 -5.92
CA LEU A 689 8.65 -27.85 -7.32
C LEU A 689 9.93 -28.65 -7.63
N LEU A 690 10.98 -28.49 -6.82
CA LEU A 690 12.23 -29.25 -6.97
C LEU A 690 11.99 -30.76 -6.74
N ALA A 691 11.22 -31.14 -5.73
CA ALA A 691 10.88 -32.54 -5.46
C ALA A 691 10.04 -33.17 -6.59
N ALA A 692 9.17 -32.40 -7.24
CA ALA A 692 8.45 -32.87 -8.43
C ALA A 692 9.39 -33.07 -9.62
N ALA A 693 10.33 -32.14 -9.83
CA ALA A 693 11.36 -32.25 -10.86
C ALA A 693 12.34 -33.41 -10.62
N ALA A 694 12.55 -33.80 -9.36
CA ALA A 694 13.41 -34.92 -8.98
C ALA A 694 13.04 -36.24 -9.68
N ARG A 695 11.78 -36.42 -10.07
CA ARG A 695 11.33 -37.62 -10.80
C ARG A 695 12.06 -37.85 -12.14
N ALA A 696 12.66 -36.81 -12.71
CA ALA A 696 13.45 -36.91 -13.94
C ALA A 696 14.88 -37.43 -13.73
N PHE A 697 15.34 -37.51 -12.47
CA PHE A 697 16.73 -37.84 -12.10
C PHE A 697 16.74 -39.04 -11.16
N ARG A 698 17.33 -40.17 -11.56
CA ARG A 698 17.26 -41.42 -10.78
C ARG A 698 18.18 -41.38 -9.56
N GLU A 699 19.26 -40.61 -9.65
CA GLU A 699 20.34 -40.48 -8.68
C GLU A 699 20.20 -39.23 -7.79
N LEU A 700 19.05 -38.54 -7.83
CA LEU A 700 18.86 -37.32 -7.04
C LEU A 700 18.66 -37.65 -5.56
N GLU A 701 19.46 -37.02 -4.71
CA GLU A 701 19.45 -37.20 -3.26
C GLU A 701 19.13 -35.90 -2.52
N VAL A 702 19.30 -34.74 -3.16
CA VAL A 702 19.25 -33.43 -2.50
C VAL A 702 18.38 -32.44 -3.24
N ILE A 703 17.58 -31.68 -2.49
CA ILE A 703 17.00 -30.41 -2.94
C ILE A 703 17.49 -29.28 -2.04
N ASP A 704 18.15 -28.29 -2.63
CA ASP A 704 18.50 -27.05 -1.96
C ASP A 704 17.46 -25.99 -2.30
N VAL A 705 16.71 -25.54 -1.28
CA VAL A 705 15.63 -24.57 -1.45
C VAL A 705 16.14 -23.12 -1.43
N GLY A 706 17.47 -22.95 -1.46
CA GLY A 706 18.17 -21.69 -1.54
C GLY A 706 18.14 -20.89 -0.25
N GLY A 707 18.43 -19.61 -0.37
CA GLY A 707 18.51 -18.68 0.75
C GLY A 707 17.36 -17.68 0.77
N GLY A 708 17.72 -16.44 1.11
CA GLY A 708 16.83 -15.30 0.92
C GLY A 708 15.95 -14.91 2.11
N LEU A 709 16.08 -15.60 3.25
CA LEU A 709 15.37 -15.29 4.49
C LEU A 709 15.51 -13.80 4.84
N GLY A 710 14.37 -13.15 5.06
CA GLY A 710 14.28 -11.75 5.46
C GLY A 710 14.91 -11.48 6.83
N VAL A 711 15.48 -10.29 6.98
CA VAL A 711 15.93 -9.75 8.25
C VAL A 711 15.14 -8.45 8.47
N PRO A 712 14.49 -8.26 9.64
CA PRO A 712 13.78 -7.02 9.93
C PRO A 712 14.67 -5.80 9.73
N GLU A 713 14.26 -4.88 8.86
CA GLU A 713 14.99 -3.63 8.60
C GLU A 713 14.51 -2.50 9.52
N HIS A 714 13.34 -2.68 10.17
CA HIS A 714 12.78 -1.76 11.14
C HIS A 714 12.42 -2.48 12.46
N PRO A 715 12.42 -1.77 13.60
CA PRO A 715 12.05 -2.35 14.90
C PRO A 715 10.65 -2.98 14.95
N ASP A 716 9.70 -2.45 14.18
CA ASP A 716 8.30 -2.90 14.16
C ASP A 716 8.03 -4.00 13.11
N GLN A 717 9.05 -4.39 12.32
CA GLN A 717 8.89 -5.41 11.29
C GLN A 717 9.07 -6.81 11.90
N PRO A 718 8.09 -7.72 11.75
CA PRO A 718 8.25 -9.08 12.23
C PRO A 718 9.34 -9.83 11.45
N GLY A 719 10.10 -10.68 12.14
CA GLY A 719 11.06 -11.60 11.53
C GLY A 719 10.38 -12.74 10.78
N VAL A 720 11.19 -13.58 10.14
CA VAL A 720 10.71 -14.81 9.50
C VAL A 720 10.23 -15.80 10.58
N ASP A 721 9.05 -16.38 10.39
CA ASP A 721 8.49 -17.41 11.26
C ASP A 721 9.18 -18.76 10.98
N LEU A 722 10.31 -19.01 11.65
CA LEU A 722 11.07 -20.24 11.48
C LEU A 722 10.31 -21.49 11.92
N ALA A 723 9.42 -21.39 12.92
CA ALA A 723 8.62 -22.54 13.38
C ALA A 723 7.64 -22.98 12.29
N ARG A 724 6.99 -22.01 11.64
CA ARG A 724 6.14 -22.30 10.48
C ARG A 724 6.95 -22.80 9.29
N LEU A 725 8.12 -22.23 9.00
CA LEU A 725 9.01 -22.71 7.95
C LEU A 725 9.36 -24.19 8.16
N ASP A 726 9.74 -24.57 9.38
CA ASP A 726 10.09 -25.95 9.72
C ASP A 726 8.91 -26.90 9.54
N ALA A 727 7.71 -26.50 9.97
CA ALA A 727 6.50 -27.30 9.82
C ALA A 727 6.17 -27.56 8.33
N LEU A 728 6.27 -26.53 7.49
CA LEU A 728 6.00 -26.64 6.05
C LEU A 728 7.04 -27.53 5.34
N LEU A 729 8.33 -27.32 5.61
CA LEU A 729 9.38 -28.14 5.01
C LEU A 729 9.36 -29.58 5.53
N SER A 730 8.99 -29.80 6.80
CA SER A 730 8.80 -31.14 7.36
C SER A 730 7.70 -31.92 6.65
N ALA A 731 6.62 -31.24 6.23
CA ALA A 731 5.56 -31.86 5.44
C ALA A 731 6.08 -32.31 4.06
N VAL A 732 6.93 -31.51 3.42
CA VAL A 732 7.58 -31.90 2.15
C VAL A 732 8.52 -33.09 2.36
N ARG A 733 9.33 -33.06 3.43
CA ARG A 733 10.24 -34.18 3.77
C ARG A 733 9.49 -35.48 4.03
N ALA A 734 8.31 -35.43 4.65
CA ALA A 734 7.48 -36.60 4.89
C ALA A 734 6.92 -37.21 3.58
N GLU A 735 6.63 -36.37 2.58
CA GLU A 735 6.16 -36.80 1.26
C GLU A 735 7.31 -37.35 0.39
N TYR A 736 8.52 -36.82 0.55
CA TYR A 736 9.72 -37.20 -0.22
C TYR A 736 10.87 -37.64 0.71
N PRO A 737 10.74 -38.77 1.43
CA PRO A 737 11.68 -39.17 2.49
C PRO A 737 13.09 -39.58 1.99
N HIS A 738 13.25 -39.76 0.68
CA HIS A 738 14.54 -40.07 0.06
C HIS A 738 15.37 -38.82 -0.28
N LEU A 739 14.78 -37.62 -0.18
CA LEU A 739 15.46 -36.37 -0.47
C LEU A 739 15.88 -35.67 0.83
N GLU A 740 17.11 -35.19 0.85
CA GLU A 740 17.57 -34.21 1.83
C GLU A 740 17.11 -32.81 1.43
N ILE A 741 16.72 -31.99 2.40
CA ILE A 741 16.39 -30.58 2.20
C ILE A 741 17.51 -29.72 2.78
N TRP A 742 18.12 -28.91 1.93
CA TRP A 742 19.19 -27.97 2.29
C TRP A 742 18.73 -26.52 2.16
N LEU A 743 19.42 -25.62 2.85
CA LEU A 743 19.14 -24.19 2.86
C LEU A 743 20.45 -23.38 2.80
N GLU A 744 20.47 -22.30 2.02
CA GLU A 744 21.65 -21.46 1.77
C GLU A 744 21.51 -20.00 2.29
N PRO A 745 21.30 -19.79 3.61
CA PRO A 745 21.17 -18.44 4.15
C PRO A 745 22.52 -17.68 4.03
N GLY A 746 22.49 -16.48 3.45
CA GLY A 746 23.59 -15.51 3.54
C GLY A 746 23.27 -14.41 4.54
N ARG A 747 22.46 -13.44 4.09
CA ARG A 747 22.12 -12.22 4.85
C ARG A 747 21.56 -12.51 6.24
N TYR A 748 20.71 -13.52 6.38
CA TYR A 748 20.05 -13.87 7.64
C TYR A 748 21.03 -14.16 8.78
N LEU A 749 22.16 -14.81 8.49
CA LEU A 749 23.11 -15.25 9.51
C LEU A 749 23.96 -14.11 10.09
N VAL A 750 24.23 -13.05 9.31
CA VAL A 750 25.23 -12.05 9.70
C VAL A 750 24.74 -10.61 9.66
N ALA A 751 23.65 -10.28 8.94
CA ALA A 751 23.24 -8.88 8.78
C ALA A 751 22.90 -8.19 10.09
N ALA A 752 21.98 -8.78 10.87
CA ALA A 752 21.55 -8.23 12.15
C ALA A 752 22.64 -8.27 13.23
N ALA A 753 23.66 -9.10 13.05
CA ALA A 753 24.77 -9.24 13.98
C ALA A 753 25.87 -8.18 13.78
N GLY A 754 25.86 -7.43 12.67
CA GLY A 754 26.86 -6.40 12.38
C GLY A 754 26.27 -4.99 12.33
N VAL A 755 27.03 -4.03 12.85
CA VAL A 755 26.73 -2.59 12.77
C VAL A 755 27.93 -1.83 12.20
N LEU A 756 27.69 -0.70 11.55
CA LEU A 756 28.74 0.24 11.17
C LEU A 756 28.70 1.44 12.13
N LEU A 757 29.81 1.66 12.84
CA LEU A 757 30.01 2.82 13.69
C LEU A 757 30.78 3.88 12.91
N ALA A 758 30.33 5.13 12.97
CA ALA A 758 31.00 6.25 12.32
C ALA A 758 30.91 7.52 13.15
N ARG A 759 32.06 8.18 13.35
CA ARG A 759 32.14 9.44 14.07
C ARG A 759 31.59 10.58 13.21
N VAL A 760 30.83 11.47 13.84
CA VAL A 760 30.36 12.71 13.23
C VAL A 760 31.53 13.66 13.06
N THR A 761 31.76 14.09 11.82
CA THR A 761 32.85 14.99 11.46
C THR A 761 32.40 16.44 11.38
N GLN A 762 31.22 16.70 10.81
CA GLN A 762 30.73 18.07 10.63
C GLN A 762 29.22 18.13 10.47
N LEU A 763 28.65 19.29 10.78
CA LEU A 763 27.23 19.59 10.61
C LEU A 763 27.07 20.70 9.58
N LYS A 764 26.05 20.61 8.72
CA LYS A 764 25.77 21.62 7.70
C LYS A 764 24.27 21.85 7.57
N ALA A 765 23.86 23.11 7.40
CA ALA A 765 22.47 23.46 7.11
C ALA A 765 22.39 24.27 5.81
N LYS A 766 21.41 23.97 4.97
CA LYS A 766 21.12 24.71 3.72
C LYS A 766 19.62 24.68 3.42
N GLY A 767 19.00 25.86 3.34
CA GLY A 767 17.59 25.99 2.93
C GLY A 767 16.59 25.20 3.79
N GLY A 768 16.83 25.10 5.10
CA GLY A 768 16.00 24.32 6.03
C GLY A 768 16.36 22.83 6.13
N VAL A 769 17.20 22.31 5.23
CA VAL A 769 17.72 20.93 5.29
C VAL A 769 19.01 20.90 6.12
N ARG A 770 19.12 19.90 7.00
CA ARG A 770 20.29 19.66 7.84
C ARG A 770 21.03 18.39 7.42
N PHE A 771 22.34 18.42 7.49
CA PHE A 771 23.23 17.33 7.15
C PHE A 771 24.16 17.03 8.32
N VAL A 772 24.30 15.75 8.63
CA VAL A 772 25.30 15.21 9.57
C VAL A 772 26.31 14.44 8.72
N GLY A 773 27.49 15.01 8.56
CA GLY A 773 28.62 14.34 7.92
C GLY A 773 29.26 13.35 8.89
N VAL A 774 29.51 12.13 8.44
CA VAL A 774 30.23 11.10 9.19
C VAL A 774 31.53 10.72 8.50
N ALA A 775 32.42 10.05 9.23
CA ALA A 775 33.79 9.78 8.79
C ALA A 775 33.92 8.71 7.69
N THR A 776 32.83 8.01 7.34
CA THR A 776 32.80 7.03 6.27
C THR A 776 31.48 7.10 5.51
N GLY A 777 31.41 6.48 4.33
CA GLY A 777 30.25 6.59 3.45
C GLY A 777 30.04 5.35 2.60
N MET A 778 29.63 5.56 1.37
CA MET A 778 29.41 4.52 0.36
C MET A 778 30.66 3.67 0.08
N ASN A 779 31.86 4.17 0.39
CA ASN A 779 33.08 3.39 0.30
C ASN A 779 33.11 2.22 1.30
N SER A 780 32.49 2.36 2.47
CA SER A 780 32.31 1.26 3.43
C SER A 780 30.98 0.54 3.25
N LEU A 781 29.89 1.29 3.06
CA LEU A 781 28.54 0.75 2.96
C LEU A 781 27.86 1.30 1.70
N VAL A 782 28.09 0.64 0.56
CA VAL A 782 27.59 1.10 -0.74
C VAL A 782 26.09 0.85 -0.94
N ARG A 783 25.46 -0.01 -0.13
CA ARG A 783 24.09 -0.50 -0.35
C ARG A 783 23.01 0.61 -0.43
N PRO A 784 23.01 1.64 0.44
CA PRO A 784 22.10 2.78 0.30
C PRO A 784 22.27 3.50 -1.06
N ALA A 785 23.51 3.68 -1.51
CA ALA A 785 23.81 4.35 -2.78
C ALA A 785 23.51 3.48 -4.00
N LEU A 786 23.73 2.16 -3.92
CA LEU A 786 23.62 1.24 -5.05
C LEU A 786 22.17 0.88 -5.38
N TYR A 787 21.35 0.60 -4.37
CA TYR A 787 19.98 0.13 -4.56
C TYR A 787 19.01 0.61 -3.46
N GLY A 788 19.34 1.70 -2.76
CA GLY A 788 18.42 2.34 -1.81
C GLY A 788 18.18 1.56 -0.52
N ALA A 789 19.11 0.69 -0.10
CA ALA A 789 18.93 -0.12 1.10
C ALA A 789 18.66 0.73 2.35
N TYR A 790 17.61 0.39 3.10
CA TYR A 790 17.35 1.02 4.39
C TYR A 790 18.21 0.41 5.49
N HIS A 791 18.77 1.27 6.34
CA HIS A 791 19.39 0.90 7.60
C HIS A 791 18.91 1.85 8.69
N GLU A 792 18.59 1.32 9.87
CA GLU A 792 18.33 2.14 11.04
C GLU A 792 19.63 2.88 11.41
N ILE A 793 19.53 4.20 11.60
CA ILE A 793 20.65 5.04 12.02
C ILE A 793 20.30 5.67 13.35
N VAL A 794 21.16 5.49 14.35
CA VAL A 794 20.99 6.06 15.69
C VAL A 794 22.25 6.82 16.10
N ASN A 795 22.07 7.89 16.87
CA ASN A 795 23.20 8.52 17.56
C ASN A 795 23.50 7.68 18.81
N LEU A 796 24.47 6.76 18.71
CA LEU A 796 24.83 5.84 19.79
C LEU A 796 25.37 6.58 21.00
N SER A 797 26.03 7.72 20.81
CA SER A 797 26.51 8.57 21.91
C SER A 797 25.38 9.21 22.70
N ARG A 798 24.20 9.39 22.09
CA ARG A 798 23.03 10.08 22.67
C ARG A 798 21.75 9.25 22.60
N ALA A 799 21.86 7.92 22.64
CA ALA A 799 20.74 7.01 22.38
C ALA A 799 19.53 7.21 23.33
N ASP A 800 19.76 7.77 24.51
CA ASP A 800 18.74 8.03 25.54
C ASP A 800 18.12 9.44 25.45
N GLU A 801 18.64 10.32 24.58
CA GLU A 801 18.11 11.66 24.34
C GLU A 801 16.94 11.63 23.34
N PRO A 802 15.93 12.50 23.49
CA PRO A 802 14.81 12.54 22.57
C PRO A 802 15.26 12.97 21.18
N ALA A 803 14.79 12.25 20.16
CA ALA A 803 15.05 12.58 18.76
C ALA A 803 14.18 13.78 18.33
N THR A 804 14.81 14.94 18.14
CA THR A 804 14.11 16.21 17.86
C THR A 804 14.52 16.86 16.55
N GLU A 805 15.55 16.35 15.87
CA GLU A 805 16.12 16.98 14.68
C GLU A 805 16.05 16.04 13.47
N LEU A 806 15.52 16.54 12.36
CA LEU A 806 15.50 15.83 11.09
C LEU A 806 16.77 16.15 10.29
N VAL A 807 17.55 15.13 9.93
CA VAL A 807 18.85 15.31 9.28
C VAL A 807 19.12 14.25 8.19
N ASN A 808 19.90 14.62 7.17
CA ASN A 808 20.48 13.66 6.23
C ASN A 808 21.88 13.23 6.72
N VAL A 809 22.11 11.92 6.81
CA VAL A 809 23.41 11.35 7.22
C VAL A 809 24.20 11.02 5.96
N VAL A 810 25.34 11.68 5.78
CA VAL A 810 26.14 11.65 4.54
C VAL A 810 27.59 11.28 4.83
N GLY A 811 28.23 10.62 3.88
CA GLY A 811 29.64 10.28 3.98
C GLY A 811 30.57 11.36 3.39
N PRO A 812 31.90 11.11 3.40
CA PRO A 812 32.91 12.04 2.91
C PRO A 812 33.35 11.82 1.45
N ILE A 813 32.71 10.89 0.72
CA ILE A 813 33.03 10.58 -0.68
C ILE A 813 32.48 11.69 -1.58
N CYS A 814 33.31 12.16 -2.51
CA CYS A 814 32.93 13.16 -3.51
C CYS A 814 32.05 12.54 -4.61
N GLU A 815 30.88 12.03 -4.21
CA GLU A 815 29.84 11.50 -5.08
C GLU A 815 28.48 11.92 -4.53
N SER A 816 27.55 12.31 -5.41
CA SER A 816 26.24 12.82 -4.98
C SER A 816 25.39 11.72 -4.33
N ALA A 817 25.68 10.46 -4.64
CA ALA A 817 25.04 9.29 -4.06
C ALA A 817 25.60 8.89 -2.68
N ASP A 818 26.61 9.59 -2.13
CA ASP A 818 27.19 9.27 -0.82
C ASP A 818 26.30 9.71 0.36
N VAL A 819 25.14 9.08 0.44
CA VAL A 819 24.14 9.30 1.47
C VAL A 819 23.82 7.96 2.12
N LEU A 820 24.08 7.87 3.42
CA LEU A 820 23.78 6.67 4.21
C LEU A 820 22.31 6.66 4.69
N GLY A 821 21.70 7.84 4.81
CA GLY A 821 20.30 7.95 5.17
C GLY A 821 19.72 9.33 4.98
N HIS A 822 18.53 9.38 4.40
CA HIS A 822 17.76 10.62 4.27
C HIS A 822 16.80 10.80 5.46
N ASP A 823 16.58 12.06 5.83
CA ASP A 823 15.53 12.48 6.77
C ASP A 823 15.45 11.62 8.06
N ARG A 824 16.61 11.37 8.66
CA ARG A 824 16.75 10.63 9.92
C ARG A 824 16.39 11.56 11.09
N LEU A 825 15.46 11.12 11.92
CA LEU A 825 15.13 11.82 13.16
C LEU A 825 16.14 11.41 14.24
N LEU A 826 17.04 12.33 14.60
CA LEU A 826 18.10 12.12 15.58
C LEU A 826 17.99 13.12 16.73
N PRO A 827 18.56 12.81 17.91
CA PRO A 827 18.77 13.82 18.94
C PRO A 827 19.73 14.91 18.43
N PRO A 828 19.79 16.09 19.07
CA PRO A 828 20.71 17.17 18.71
C PRO A 828 22.16 16.67 18.64
N THR A 829 22.61 16.38 17.42
CA THR A 829 23.86 15.67 17.15
C THR A 829 25.01 16.66 17.04
N ARG A 830 26.19 16.30 17.55
CA ARG A 830 27.38 17.15 17.59
C ARG A 830 28.58 16.46 16.96
N GLU A 831 29.55 17.26 16.54
CA GLU A 831 30.87 16.75 16.15
C GLU A 831 31.45 15.86 17.27
N GLY A 832 32.06 14.74 16.87
CA GLY A 832 32.63 13.77 17.79
C GLY A 832 31.65 12.70 18.29
N ASP A 833 30.33 12.91 18.19
CA ASP A 833 29.33 11.88 18.48
C ASP A 833 29.55 10.67 17.55
N VAL A 834 29.17 9.47 18.01
CA VAL A 834 29.23 8.23 17.22
C VAL A 834 27.83 7.88 16.74
N LEU A 835 27.65 7.82 15.42
CA LEU A 835 26.46 7.23 14.80
C LEU A 835 26.67 5.73 14.61
N LEU A 836 25.59 4.97 14.82
CA LEU A 836 25.50 3.55 14.51
C LEU A 836 24.53 3.35 13.35
N VAL A 837 24.95 2.60 12.34
CA VAL A 837 24.12 2.13 11.22
C VAL A 837 23.90 0.63 11.42
N ALA A 838 22.66 0.23 11.71
CA ALA A 838 22.30 -1.15 12.06
C ALA A 838 22.24 -2.06 10.82
N ASN A 839 22.16 -3.38 11.03
CA ASN A 839 22.00 -4.39 9.97
C ASN A 839 23.06 -4.34 8.86
N ALA A 840 24.28 -3.92 9.21
CA ALA A 840 25.38 -3.68 8.29
C ALA A 840 26.29 -4.91 8.13
N GLY A 841 25.98 -6.03 8.80
CA GLY A 841 26.88 -7.17 8.86
C GLY A 841 26.99 -8.02 7.57
N ALA A 842 26.02 -7.89 6.67
CA ALA A 842 26.03 -8.53 5.35
C ALA A 842 26.13 -7.48 4.25
N TYR A 843 26.99 -7.74 3.26
CA TYR A 843 27.19 -6.86 2.10
C TYR A 843 27.58 -5.42 2.47
N GLY A 844 28.09 -5.23 3.70
CA GLY A 844 28.77 -4.01 4.15
C GLY A 844 30.22 -4.06 3.68
N HIS A 845 31.13 -4.43 4.57
CA HIS A 845 32.56 -4.55 4.27
C HIS A 845 32.86 -5.42 3.02
N ALA A 846 32.12 -6.51 2.80
CA ALA A 846 32.28 -7.37 1.62
C ALA A 846 32.08 -6.65 0.27
N MET A 847 31.34 -5.55 0.24
CA MET A 847 31.13 -4.70 -0.95
C MET A 847 31.83 -3.34 -0.81
N SER A 848 32.74 -3.19 0.15
CA SER A 848 33.50 -1.97 0.35
C SER A 848 34.52 -1.75 -0.77
N SER A 849 34.93 -0.50 -0.95
CA SER A 849 35.91 -0.10 -1.96
C SER A 849 36.82 0.99 -1.43
N GLU A 850 37.96 1.19 -2.09
CA GLU A 850 38.86 2.32 -1.85
C GLU A 850 38.56 3.48 -2.83
N TYR A 851 37.30 3.65 -3.23
CA TYR A 851 36.91 4.75 -4.11
C TYR A 851 37.28 6.10 -3.50
N ASN A 852 37.78 7.03 -4.33
CA ASN A 852 38.46 8.26 -3.90
C ASN A 852 39.71 8.06 -3.03
N LEU A 853 40.36 6.88 -3.10
CA LEU A 853 41.51 6.50 -2.28
C LEU A 853 41.24 6.63 -0.77
N ARG A 854 39.98 6.43 -0.38
CA ARG A 854 39.54 6.48 1.02
C ARG A 854 39.34 5.05 1.51
N PRO A 855 40.07 4.62 2.55
CA PRO A 855 39.96 3.26 3.05
C PRO A 855 38.56 3.01 3.61
N ALA A 856 38.09 1.77 3.47
CA ALA A 856 36.89 1.30 4.12
C ALA A 856 37.08 1.20 5.64
N ALA A 857 35.98 1.22 6.39
CA ALA A 857 35.97 0.96 7.81
C ALA A 857 36.44 -0.47 8.11
N VAL A 858 37.28 -0.64 9.14
CA VAL A 858 37.80 -1.95 9.56
C VAL A 858 36.73 -2.82 10.20
N GLU A 859 36.91 -4.15 10.19
CA GLU A 859 36.03 -5.11 10.88
C GLU A 859 36.56 -5.45 12.29
N LEU A 860 35.70 -5.36 13.30
CA LEU A 860 35.97 -5.69 14.71
C LEU A 860 34.92 -6.67 15.24
N PHE A 861 35.27 -7.47 16.24
CA PHE A 861 34.40 -8.54 16.78
C PHE A 861 34.28 -8.41 18.30
N ILE A 862 33.07 -8.63 18.81
CA ILE A 862 32.72 -8.59 20.23
C ILE A 862 31.86 -9.79 20.64
#